data_AF-A0A453SMD6-F1
#
_entry.id   AF-A0A453SMD6-F1
#
_cell.length_a   1.000
_cell.length_b   1.000
_cell.length_c   1.000
_cell.angle_alpha   90.00
_cell.angle_beta   90.00
_cell.angle_gamma   90.00
#
_symmetry.space_group_name_H-M   'P 1'
#
loop_
_entity.id
_entity.type
_entity.pdbx_description
1 polymer ?
#
loop_
_entity_poly.entity_id
_entity_poly.type
_entity_poly.pdbx_seq_one_letter_code
_entity_poly.pdbx_strand_id
1 'polypeptide(L)'
;MCDKCERWQHQICALFNFKRDDSKEAEYTCPKCYVQEIEHGLRIPLPQSAVLGAKDLPRTVLSDHIEERLFKRLREERHERAIRDGKNFDEVSGADGLVVRVVSSVDKKLEVKPRFFEIFQEDKYPAEFPYKSKAIVLFQKIEGVEVCLFSMYVQEFGAECADPNQRRVYLSYLDSVKFFRPDVKTVSGEALRTYVYHEILIGYLEYCKQRGFTSCYIWACPPLKGEDYILYCHPEIQKTPKSDKLREWYLSMLRKAVKERIVVELTNLYDHFFITTKECKAKVTAARLPYFDGDYWPGAAEDMINQLFLEEDDRKLQKKGKLKKTITKRALRAAGQTDLSGNASKDAILMQKLGETIYPMKEDFIMVHLQHSCSHCSTLMVAGKRWVCHQCKSFYICDSCYDSEQRLEAKERHPSNSRDLHVLHPVDIVGVPEDTKDRDDVLECEFFDTRQAFLSLCQGNHYQYDTLRRAKHSSMMVLYHLHNPTAPAFVTTCNICNNDIEAGQGWRCEECPDFDVCAGCYNKDGGANHRHKLTNHPCVDRNAQNKEARQMRIQQARRMLDLLVHAHKCRTAGCQYPDCRRLKGLFGHATRCQKRAAGGCSLCQRTWSLLQLHARTCKESKCTIPRCRDLKAHLRWTQQQSESRRRAAVNEMMRQRAAEVARS
;
A
#
# COMPACT_ATOMS: atom_id res chain seq x y z
N MET A 1 33.04 10.86 -13.39
CA MET A 1 34.16 11.84 -13.41
C MET A 1 33.65 13.11 -14.06
N CYS A 2 34.06 14.31 -13.65
CA CYS A 2 33.65 15.54 -14.34
C CYS A 2 34.39 15.64 -15.69
N ASP A 3 33.67 15.80 -16.81
CA ASP A 3 34.30 15.85 -18.13
C ASP A 3 35.06 17.16 -18.40
N LYS A 4 34.83 18.21 -17.59
CA LYS A 4 35.52 19.50 -17.74
C LYS A 4 36.79 19.64 -16.90
N CYS A 5 36.77 19.11 -15.68
CA CYS A 5 37.90 19.27 -14.74
C CYS A 5 38.53 17.95 -14.31
N GLU A 6 38.04 16.83 -14.83
CA GLU A 6 38.52 15.46 -14.59
C GLU A 6 38.52 15.03 -13.12
N ARG A 7 37.92 15.85 -12.24
CA ARG A 7 37.80 15.53 -10.81
C ARG A 7 36.72 14.49 -10.58
N TRP A 8 37.04 13.55 -9.71
CA TRP A 8 36.07 12.56 -9.23
C TRP A 8 35.04 13.22 -8.30
N GLN A 9 33.78 12.82 -8.48
CA GLN A 9 32.65 13.24 -7.66
C GLN A 9 31.85 12.00 -7.31
N HIS A 10 31.37 11.91 -6.08
CA HIS A 10 30.42 10.87 -5.72
C HIS A 10 29.09 11.11 -6.46
N GLN A 11 28.61 10.11 -7.20
CA GLN A 11 27.37 10.19 -7.98
C GLN A 11 26.17 10.70 -7.16
N ILE A 12 26.03 10.20 -5.92
CA ILE A 12 24.97 10.61 -4.99
C ILE A 12 25.11 12.08 -4.61
N CYS A 13 26.32 12.57 -4.34
CA CYS A 13 26.56 13.98 -4.02
C CYS A 13 26.32 14.90 -5.22
N ALA A 14 26.64 14.40 -6.42
CA ALA A 14 26.39 15.08 -7.68
C ALA A 14 24.92 15.09 -8.11
N LEU A 15 24.07 14.24 -7.49
CA LEU A 15 22.71 13.95 -7.94
C LEU A 15 22.66 13.63 -9.45
N PHE A 16 23.67 12.91 -9.93
CA PHE A 16 23.79 12.58 -11.34
C PHE A 16 22.94 11.36 -11.68
N ASN A 17 22.07 11.50 -12.67
CA ASN A 17 21.23 10.41 -13.19
C ASN A 17 21.69 10.00 -14.59
N PHE A 18 22.55 8.98 -14.66
CA PHE A 18 23.04 8.43 -15.92
C PHE A 18 21.93 7.86 -16.83
N LYS A 19 20.73 7.58 -16.29
CA LYS A 19 19.57 7.11 -17.09
C LYS A 19 18.78 8.25 -17.75
N ARG A 20 19.13 9.50 -17.48
CA ARG A 20 18.45 10.67 -17.99
C ARG A 20 19.15 11.28 -19.20
N ASP A 21 20.47 11.21 -19.21
CA ASP A 21 21.30 11.78 -20.26
C ASP A 21 21.63 10.67 -21.27
N ASP A 22 20.68 10.45 -22.17
CA ASP A 22 20.68 9.37 -23.16
C ASP A 22 21.55 9.72 -24.41
N SER A 23 22.31 10.81 -24.44
CA SER A 23 23.25 11.04 -25.55
C SER A 23 24.53 10.20 -25.33
N LYS A 24 25.12 9.68 -26.42
CA LYS A 24 26.41 8.97 -26.42
C LYS A 24 27.60 9.79 -25.88
N GLU A 25 27.35 11.05 -25.51
CA GLU A 25 28.29 12.07 -25.04
C GLU A 25 27.66 12.87 -23.88
N ALA A 26 26.98 12.20 -22.96
CA ALA A 26 26.46 12.85 -21.76
C ALA A 26 27.61 13.32 -20.86
N GLU A 27 28.18 14.48 -21.17
CA GLU A 27 29.21 15.11 -20.36
C GLU A 27 28.64 15.51 -19.00
N TYR A 28 29.04 14.81 -17.94
CA TYR A 28 28.80 15.24 -16.58
C TYR A 28 29.69 16.44 -16.27
N THR A 29 29.07 17.62 -16.25
CA THR A 29 29.71 18.83 -15.76
C THR A 29 29.44 18.99 -14.27
N CYS A 30 30.49 19.01 -13.44
CA CYS A 30 30.30 19.23 -12.00
C CYS A 30 29.77 20.64 -11.70
N PRO A 31 29.09 20.87 -10.56
CA PRO A 31 28.47 22.16 -10.25
C PRO A 31 29.42 23.36 -10.33
N LYS A 32 30.69 23.18 -9.95
CA LYS A 32 31.70 24.26 -10.02
C LYS A 32 32.00 24.66 -11.47
N CYS A 33 32.23 23.69 -12.34
CA CYS A 33 32.46 23.93 -13.76
C CYS A 33 31.20 24.51 -14.42
N TYR A 34 30.01 24.01 -14.03
CA TYR A 34 28.74 24.49 -14.55
C TYR A 34 28.50 25.97 -14.21
N VAL A 35 28.75 26.37 -12.95
CA VAL A 35 28.66 27.77 -12.52
C VAL A 35 29.69 28.64 -13.25
N GLN A 36 30.93 28.18 -13.37
CA GLN A 36 31.97 28.89 -14.12
C GLN A 36 31.55 29.09 -15.59
N GLU A 37 31.02 28.07 -16.26
CA GLU A 37 30.56 28.19 -17.64
C GLU A 37 29.42 29.22 -17.78
N ILE A 38 28.50 29.29 -16.81
CA ILE A 38 27.44 30.31 -16.80
C ILE A 38 28.02 31.71 -16.58
N GLU A 39 28.91 31.88 -15.59
CA GLU A 39 29.53 33.17 -15.27
C GLU A 39 30.35 33.73 -16.44
N HIS A 40 31.00 32.84 -17.22
CA HIS A 40 31.75 33.21 -18.42
C HIS A 40 30.89 33.27 -19.69
N GLY A 41 29.56 33.08 -19.60
CA GLY A 41 28.64 33.13 -20.74
C GLY A 41 28.78 31.96 -21.73
N LEU A 42 29.51 30.91 -21.37
CA LEU A 42 29.74 29.71 -22.19
C LEU A 42 28.55 28.76 -22.17
N ARG A 43 27.65 28.89 -21.19
CA ARG A 43 26.49 28.02 -21.04
C ARG A 43 25.25 28.80 -20.59
N ILE A 44 24.14 28.52 -21.25
CA ILE A 44 22.83 29.04 -20.85
C ILE A 44 22.30 28.17 -19.71
N PRO A 45 21.86 28.74 -18.58
CA PRO A 45 21.22 27.97 -17.50
C PRO A 45 20.06 27.16 -18.05
N LEU A 46 20.00 25.88 -17.72
CA LEU A 46 18.87 25.04 -18.12
C LEU A 46 17.57 25.65 -17.56
N PRO A 47 16.50 25.75 -18.37
CA PRO A 47 15.21 26.18 -17.87
C PRO A 47 14.79 25.29 -16.69
N GLN A 48 14.21 25.89 -15.65
CA GLN A 48 13.77 25.15 -14.47
C GLN A 48 12.71 24.07 -14.81
N SER A 49 12.04 24.20 -15.96
CA SER A 49 11.09 23.24 -16.54
C SER A 49 11.73 22.00 -17.19
N ALA A 50 13.05 21.96 -17.36
CA ALA A 50 13.73 20.83 -18.00
C ALA A 50 13.79 19.58 -17.11
N VAL A 51 13.51 19.71 -15.79
CA VAL A 51 13.53 18.64 -14.78
C VAL A 51 12.12 18.40 -14.24
N LEU A 52 11.46 17.33 -14.68
CA LEU A 52 10.16 16.94 -14.14
C LEU A 52 10.27 16.59 -12.65
N GLY A 53 9.63 17.39 -11.81
CA GLY A 53 9.58 17.23 -10.36
C GLY A 53 8.32 16.49 -9.90
N ALA A 54 8.08 16.52 -8.59
CA ALA A 54 6.87 15.95 -8.00
C ALA A 54 5.59 16.67 -8.46
N LYS A 55 5.66 18.00 -8.69
CA LYS A 55 4.53 18.80 -9.15
C LYS A 55 3.99 18.36 -10.52
N ASP A 56 4.87 17.84 -11.37
CA ASP A 56 4.57 17.40 -12.74
C ASP A 56 3.97 16.00 -12.80
N LEU A 57 3.90 15.28 -11.67
CA LEU A 57 3.17 14.01 -11.59
C LEU A 57 1.67 14.25 -11.82
N PRO A 58 0.95 13.26 -12.38
CA PRO A 58 -0.50 13.36 -12.58
C PRO A 58 -1.22 13.80 -11.30
N ARG A 59 -2.08 14.81 -11.45
CA ARG A 59 -2.99 15.23 -10.37
C ARG A 59 -4.21 14.33 -10.37
N THR A 60 -4.77 14.14 -9.19
CA THR A 60 -6.00 13.40 -8.96
C THR A 60 -6.88 14.22 -8.03
N VAL A 61 -8.19 14.00 -8.06
CA VAL A 61 -9.16 14.63 -7.15
C VAL A 61 -8.76 14.38 -5.70
N LEU A 62 -8.31 13.16 -5.37
CA LEU A 62 -7.80 12.87 -4.03
C LEU A 62 -6.52 13.66 -3.69
N SER A 63 -5.57 13.75 -4.62
CA SER A 63 -4.33 14.51 -4.41
C SER A 63 -4.64 15.98 -4.14
N ASP A 64 -5.51 16.56 -4.97
CA ASP A 64 -5.90 17.96 -4.91
C ASP A 64 -6.66 18.27 -3.61
N HIS A 65 -7.59 17.39 -3.21
CA HIS A 65 -8.32 17.51 -1.95
C HIS A 65 -7.39 17.54 -0.74
N ILE A 66 -6.41 16.63 -0.69
CA ILE A 66 -5.44 16.59 0.41
C ILE A 66 -4.54 17.85 0.38
N GLU A 67 -4.04 18.26 -0.78
CA GLU A 67 -3.19 19.44 -0.91
C GLU A 67 -3.90 20.72 -0.51
N GLU A 68 -5.14 20.93 -0.97
CA GLU A 68 -5.95 22.10 -0.63
C GLU A 68 -6.16 22.21 0.88
N ARG A 69 -6.56 21.12 1.52
CA ARG A 69 -6.70 21.05 2.97
C ARG A 69 -5.38 21.34 3.68
N LEU A 70 -4.31 20.64 3.30
CA LEU A 70 -3.00 20.74 3.92
C LEU A 70 -2.48 22.18 3.87
N PHE A 71 -2.52 22.82 2.70
CA PHE A 71 -2.05 24.19 2.54
C PHE A 71 -2.92 25.20 3.27
N LYS A 72 -4.24 24.99 3.33
CA LYS A 72 -5.12 25.82 4.15
C LYS A 72 -4.71 25.75 5.63
N ARG A 73 -4.57 24.55 6.17
CA ARG A 73 -4.21 24.31 7.58
C ARG A 73 -2.80 24.79 7.93
N LEU A 74 -1.84 24.63 7.04
CA LEU A 74 -0.48 25.17 7.22
C LEU A 74 -0.44 26.69 7.24
N ARG A 75 -1.27 27.38 6.44
CA ARG A 75 -1.38 28.84 6.50
C ARG A 75 -1.99 29.31 7.82
N GLU A 76 -3.07 28.67 8.27
CA GLU A 76 -3.69 28.94 9.58
C GLU A 76 -2.68 28.74 10.71
N GLU A 77 -2.00 27.60 10.74
CA GLU A 77 -1.00 27.27 11.76
C GLU A 77 0.20 28.23 11.76
N ARG A 78 0.70 28.63 10.58
CA ARG A 78 1.78 29.62 10.46
C ARG A 78 1.34 30.99 10.97
N HIS A 79 0.10 31.38 10.71
CA HIS A 79 -0.46 32.64 11.20
C HIS A 79 -0.59 32.65 12.72
N GLU A 80 -1.10 31.56 13.31
CA GLU A 80 -1.15 31.41 14.77
C GLU A 80 0.24 31.43 15.42
N ARG A 81 1.25 30.82 14.78
CA ARG A 81 2.65 30.93 15.23
C ARG A 81 3.17 32.36 15.16
N ALA A 82 2.85 33.10 14.11
CA ALA A 82 3.24 34.50 13.95
C ALA A 82 2.68 35.38 15.06
N ILE A 83 1.38 35.20 15.40
CA ILE A 83 0.74 35.89 16.52
C ILE A 83 1.44 35.55 17.84
N ARG A 84 1.66 34.27 18.13
CA ARG A 84 2.31 33.82 19.37
C ARG A 84 3.72 34.39 19.52
N ASP A 85 4.48 34.44 18.43
CA ASP A 85 5.88 34.86 18.43
C ASP A 85 6.03 36.38 18.27
N GLY A 86 4.93 37.13 18.08
CA GLY A 86 4.94 38.58 17.87
C GLY A 86 5.63 39.02 16.58
N LYS A 87 5.62 38.15 15.56
CA LYS A 87 6.33 38.34 14.27
C LYS A 87 5.37 38.56 13.12
N ASN A 88 5.86 39.12 12.02
CA ASN A 88 5.10 39.13 10.78
C ASN A 88 4.95 37.72 10.20
N PHE A 89 3.89 37.48 9.43
CA PHE A 89 3.61 36.19 8.81
C PHE A 89 4.79 35.67 7.97
N ASP A 90 5.43 36.58 7.22
CA ASP A 90 6.53 36.25 6.32
C ASP A 90 7.84 35.91 7.06
N GLU A 91 8.01 36.40 8.28
CA GLU A 91 9.20 36.14 9.12
C GLU A 91 9.18 34.74 9.77
N VAL A 92 7.99 34.16 9.92
CA VAL A 92 7.83 32.80 10.47
C VAL A 92 8.07 31.78 9.38
N SER A 93 8.99 30.84 9.60
CA SER A 93 9.28 29.78 8.64
C SER A 93 8.05 28.88 8.40
N GLY A 94 7.63 28.81 7.14
CA GLY A 94 6.60 27.89 6.63
C GLY A 94 7.21 26.58 6.11
N ALA A 95 6.38 25.55 5.97
CA ALA A 95 6.76 24.34 5.24
C ALA A 95 6.45 24.54 3.75
N ASP A 96 7.49 24.91 3.00
CA ASP A 96 7.37 25.18 1.57
C ASP A 96 7.72 23.95 0.72
N GLY A 97 7.30 23.98 -0.54
CA GLY A 97 7.67 22.98 -1.55
C GLY A 97 7.07 21.59 -1.30
N LEU A 98 5.99 21.48 -0.53
CA LEU A 98 5.28 20.22 -0.32
C LEU A 98 4.44 19.86 -1.55
N VAL A 99 4.41 18.57 -1.89
CA VAL A 99 3.60 18.01 -2.96
C VAL A 99 3.07 16.64 -2.54
N VAL A 100 1.76 16.44 -2.57
CA VAL A 100 1.10 15.15 -2.28
C VAL A 100 0.55 14.58 -3.58
N ARG A 101 0.88 13.33 -3.90
CA ARG A 101 0.43 12.66 -5.13
C ARG A 101 -0.02 11.24 -4.88
N VAL A 102 -1.13 10.87 -5.49
CA VAL A 102 -1.50 9.48 -5.75
C VAL A 102 -0.60 8.97 -6.88
N VAL A 103 0.30 8.04 -6.56
CA VAL A 103 1.26 7.49 -7.53
C VAL A 103 0.84 6.12 -8.08
N SER A 104 -0.13 5.47 -7.41
CA SER A 104 -0.76 4.23 -7.85
C SER A 104 -2.21 4.22 -7.37
N SER A 105 -3.13 3.77 -8.23
CA SER A 105 -4.56 3.62 -7.98
C SER A 105 -5.08 2.51 -8.88
N VAL A 106 -5.19 1.30 -8.34
CA VAL A 106 -5.45 0.07 -9.13
C VAL A 106 -6.51 -0.82 -8.47
N ASP A 107 -7.35 -1.43 -9.30
CA ASP A 107 -8.33 -2.39 -8.82
C ASP A 107 -7.69 -3.76 -8.54
N LYS A 108 -7.96 -4.29 -7.36
CA LYS A 108 -7.47 -5.57 -6.86
C LYS A 108 -8.63 -6.42 -6.34
N LYS A 109 -8.33 -7.70 -6.14
CA LYS A 109 -9.25 -8.68 -5.56
C LYS A 109 -8.55 -9.40 -4.42
N LEU A 110 -9.19 -9.41 -3.26
CA LEU A 110 -8.75 -10.12 -2.09
C LEU A 110 -9.44 -11.49 -2.06
N GLU A 111 -8.68 -12.55 -2.27
CA GLU A 111 -9.15 -13.93 -2.17
C GLU A 111 -9.25 -14.33 -0.69
N VAL A 112 -10.39 -14.90 -0.30
CA VAL A 112 -10.59 -15.43 1.06
C VAL A 112 -9.77 -16.71 1.23
N LYS A 113 -9.09 -16.84 2.37
CA LYS A 113 -8.25 -18.01 2.64
C LYS A 113 -9.08 -19.30 2.65
N PRO A 114 -8.53 -20.42 2.13
CA PRO A 114 -9.32 -21.61 1.81
C PRO A 114 -10.05 -22.22 3.00
N ARG A 115 -9.41 -22.35 4.17
CA ARG A 115 -10.04 -22.98 5.33
C ARG A 115 -11.10 -22.10 5.97
N PHE A 116 -10.87 -20.79 5.99
CA PHE A 116 -11.90 -19.84 6.39
C PHE A 116 -13.12 -19.94 5.47
N PHE A 117 -12.91 -19.94 4.15
CA PHE A 117 -14.00 -20.06 3.19
C PHE A 117 -14.78 -21.38 3.37
N GLU A 118 -14.11 -22.50 3.60
CA GLU A 118 -14.72 -23.82 3.84
C GLU A 118 -15.73 -23.82 5.01
N ILE A 119 -15.44 -23.09 6.10
CA ILE A 119 -16.33 -23.01 7.27
C ILE A 119 -17.58 -22.17 7.01
N PHE A 120 -17.46 -21.09 6.25
CA PHE A 120 -18.53 -20.10 6.06
C PHE A 120 -19.22 -20.18 4.69
N GLN A 121 -18.91 -21.22 3.90
CA GLN A 121 -19.51 -21.41 2.57
C GLN A 121 -21.04 -21.59 2.64
N GLU A 122 -21.53 -22.27 3.68
CA GLU A 122 -22.97 -22.48 3.92
C GLU A 122 -23.71 -21.16 4.24
N ASP A 123 -23.01 -20.21 4.86
CA ASP A 123 -23.52 -18.86 5.18
C ASP A 123 -23.47 -17.90 3.98
N LYS A 124 -23.18 -18.40 2.77
CA LYS A 124 -23.02 -17.61 1.53
C LYS A 124 -21.93 -16.53 1.64
N TYR A 125 -20.89 -16.78 2.43
CA TYR A 125 -19.77 -15.85 2.56
C TYR A 125 -19.05 -15.66 1.21
N PRO A 126 -18.67 -14.43 0.82
CA PRO A 126 -18.02 -14.18 -0.46
C PRO A 126 -16.67 -14.90 -0.58
N ALA A 127 -16.34 -15.41 -1.77
CA ALA A 127 -15.04 -16.04 -2.03
C ALA A 127 -13.93 -15.00 -2.28
N GLU A 128 -14.30 -13.80 -2.75
CA GLU A 128 -13.39 -12.71 -3.02
C GLU A 128 -14.04 -11.35 -2.72
N PHE A 129 -13.22 -10.38 -2.34
CA PHE A 129 -13.63 -9.00 -2.14
C PHE A 129 -12.91 -8.08 -3.13
N PRO A 130 -13.62 -7.41 -4.07
CA PRO A 130 -13.01 -6.39 -4.91
C PRO A 130 -12.70 -5.15 -4.07
N TYR A 131 -11.55 -4.52 -4.33
CA TYR A 131 -11.14 -3.28 -3.69
C TYR A 131 -10.22 -2.48 -4.58
N LYS A 132 -10.12 -1.18 -4.32
CA LYS A 132 -9.13 -0.31 -4.95
C LYS A 132 -7.95 -0.11 -4.02
N SER A 133 -6.75 -0.38 -4.52
CA SER A 133 -5.49 -0.13 -3.81
C SER A 133 -4.90 1.19 -4.28
N LYS A 134 -4.55 2.07 -3.34
CA LYS A 134 -3.89 3.35 -3.67
C LYS A 134 -2.59 3.52 -2.88
N ALA A 135 -1.62 4.14 -3.53
CA ALA A 135 -0.37 4.60 -2.91
C ALA A 135 -0.30 6.13 -3.01
N ILE A 136 -0.16 6.79 -1.85
CA ILE A 136 -0.13 8.25 -1.72
C ILE A 136 1.21 8.64 -1.12
N VAL A 137 1.91 9.57 -1.78
CA VAL A 137 3.28 9.95 -1.42
C VAL A 137 3.37 11.46 -1.24
N LEU A 138 4.09 11.88 -0.19
CA LEU A 138 4.46 13.27 0.06
C LEU A 138 5.92 13.49 -0.32
N PHE A 139 6.13 14.49 -1.17
CA PHE A 139 7.44 15.05 -1.49
C PHE A 139 7.60 16.43 -0.85
N GLN A 140 8.83 16.78 -0.53
CA GLN A 140 9.21 18.14 -0.19
C GLN A 140 10.46 18.56 -0.96
N LYS A 141 10.43 19.75 -1.54
CA LYS A 141 11.61 20.38 -2.13
C LYS A 141 12.53 20.95 -1.03
N ILE A 142 13.63 20.26 -0.76
CA ILE A 142 14.64 20.64 0.24
C ILE A 142 15.93 21.04 -0.48
N GLU A 143 16.35 22.30 -0.30
CA GLU A 143 17.56 22.86 -0.93
C GLU A 143 17.55 22.64 -2.46
N GLY A 144 16.40 22.92 -3.09
CA GLY A 144 16.23 22.81 -4.54
C GLY A 144 15.91 21.40 -5.05
N VAL A 145 15.92 20.36 -4.21
CA VAL A 145 15.77 18.95 -4.62
C VAL A 145 14.58 18.30 -3.95
N GLU A 146 13.77 17.56 -4.73
CA GLU A 146 12.61 16.83 -4.22
C GLU A 146 13.04 15.62 -3.35
N VAL A 147 12.47 15.51 -2.15
CA VAL A 147 12.69 14.40 -1.23
C VAL A 147 11.35 13.77 -0.89
N CYS A 148 11.21 12.46 -1.15
CA CYS A 148 10.10 11.64 -0.68
C CYS A 148 10.21 11.47 0.83
N LEU A 149 9.24 11.97 1.57
CA LEU A 149 9.28 12.02 3.04
C LEU A 149 8.27 11.08 3.70
N PHE A 150 7.17 10.78 3.03
CA PHE A 150 6.07 10.01 3.58
C PHE A 150 5.37 9.24 2.47
N SER A 151 4.96 8.01 2.77
CA SER A 151 4.21 7.15 1.86
C SER A 151 3.16 6.38 2.64
N MET A 152 1.94 6.29 2.10
CA MET A 152 0.88 5.46 2.66
C MET A 152 0.15 4.65 1.58
N TYR A 153 -0.24 3.44 1.96
CA TYR A 153 -1.02 2.52 1.15
C TYR A 153 -2.37 2.27 1.80
N VAL A 154 -3.42 2.33 1.00
CA VAL A 154 -4.80 2.17 1.45
C VAL A 154 -5.55 1.17 0.57
N GLN A 155 -6.51 0.48 1.17
CA GLN A 155 -7.47 -0.39 0.50
C GLN A 155 -8.87 0.21 0.66
N GLU A 156 -9.52 0.52 -0.45
CA GLU A 156 -10.88 1.08 -0.50
C GLU A 156 -11.86 0.01 -1.01
N PHE A 157 -12.76 -0.47 -0.15
CA PHE A 157 -13.81 -1.42 -0.51
C PHE A 157 -15.12 -0.68 -0.72
N GLY A 158 -15.57 -0.57 -1.97
CA GLY A 158 -16.69 0.30 -2.33
C GLY A 158 -18.07 -0.21 -1.92
N ALA A 159 -19.11 0.51 -2.31
CA ALA A 159 -20.51 0.13 -2.14
C ALA A 159 -20.90 -1.12 -2.94
N GLU A 160 -20.18 -1.39 -4.03
CA GLU A 160 -20.32 -2.60 -4.85
C GLU A 160 -19.69 -3.85 -4.22
N CYS A 161 -18.85 -3.66 -3.19
CA CYS A 161 -18.24 -4.78 -2.47
C CYS A 161 -19.28 -5.46 -1.57
N ALA A 162 -19.19 -6.78 -1.44
CA ALA A 162 -20.07 -7.55 -0.57
C ALA A 162 -19.73 -7.33 0.92
N ASP A 163 -20.72 -7.55 1.78
CA ASP A 163 -20.48 -7.68 3.22
C ASP A 163 -19.48 -8.82 3.52
N PRO A 164 -18.61 -8.67 4.54
CA PRO A 164 -18.55 -7.58 5.50
C PRO A 164 -17.68 -6.39 5.08
N ASN A 165 -17.16 -6.32 3.84
CA ASN A 165 -16.20 -5.27 3.47
C ASN A 165 -16.83 -4.00 2.88
N GLN A 166 -18.11 -4.04 2.55
CA GLN A 166 -18.84 -2.96 1.91
C GLN A 166 -18.61 -1.59 2.59
N ARG A 167 -18.23 -0.57 1.81
CA ARG A 167 -17.98 0.82 2.23
C ARG A 167 -16.91 0.99 3.33
N ARG A 168 -15.93 0.09 3.40
CA ARG A 168 -14.83 0.15 4.38
C ARG A 168 -13.51 0.54 3.73
N VAL A 169 -12.70 1.27 4.48
CA VAL A 169 -11.34 1.64 4.09
C VAL A 169 -10.36 1.05 5.09
N TYR A 170 -9.22 0.56 4.63
CA TYR A 170 -8.16 0.06 5.48
C TYR A 170 -6.83 0.75 5.17
N LEU A 171 -6.24 1.39 6.20
CA LEU A 171 -4.89 1.94 6.11
C LEU A 171 -3.90 0.78 6.26
N SER A 172 -3.37 0.31 5.14
CA SER A 172 -2.54 -0.90 5.10
C SER A 172 -1.15 -0.65 5.62
N TYR A 173 -0.49 0.37 5.07
CA TYR A 173 0.91 0.67 5.37
C TYR A 173 1.12 2.18 5.41
N LEU A 174 1.99 2.63 6.31
CA LEU A 174 2.40 4.03 6.41
C LEU A 174 3.86 4.06 6.85
N ASP A 175 4.66 4.86 6.18
CA ASP A 175 6.08 5.02 6.51
C ASP A 175 6.56 6.44 6.22
N SER A 176 7.63 6.87 6.91
CA SER A 176 8.18 8.21 6.73
C SER A 176 9.65 8.33 7.13
N VAL A 177 10.35 9.33 6.59
CA VAL A 177 11.73 9.65 6.96
C VAL A 177 11.84 11.05 7.59
N LYS A 178 12.72 11.19 8.59
CA LYS A 178 12.91 12.41 9.39
C LYS A 178 13.82 13.43 8.70
N PHE A 179 13.44 13.88 7.51
CA PHE A 179 14.10 14.98 6.81
C PHE A 179 13.22 16.20 6.55
N PHE A 180 11.95 16.15 6.97
CA PHE A 180 11.02 17.26 6.82
C PHE A 180 11.59 18.59 7.34
N ARG A 181 11.41 19.65 6.57
CA ARG A 181 11.81 21.02 6.92
C ARG A 181 10.60 21.96 6.90
N PRO A 182 10.58 23.01 7.72
CA PRO A 182 11.49 23.28 8.83
C PRO A 182 11.23 22.33 10.02
N ASP A 183 12.26 22.07 10.82
CA ASP A 183 12.13 21.27 12.06
C ASP A 183 11.74 22.21 13.21
N VAL A 184 10.45 22.53 13.27
CA VAL A 184 9.86 23.46 14.24
C VAL A 184 8.65 22.85 14.92
N LYS A 185 8.24 23.42 16.06
CA LYS A 185 7.01 23.04 16.76
C LYS A 185 5.86 23.95 16.37
N THR A 186 4.67 23.39 16.29
CA THR A 186 3.43 24.13 16.08
C THR A 186 3.01 24.91 17.32
N VAL A 187 1.90 25.65 17.24
CA VAL A 187 1.25 26.28 18.40
C VAL A 187 0.78 25.25 19.43
N SER A 188 0.28 24.10 18.98
CA SER A 188 -0.12 22.97 19.83
C SER A 188 1.07 22.22 20.47
N GLY A 189 2.31 22.56 20.12
CA GLY A 189 3.53 22.00 20.70
C GLY A 189 4.04 20.72 20.05
N GLU A 190 3.32 20.15 19.08
CA GLU A 190 3.77 19.01 18.29
C GLU A 190 4.74 19.45 17.17
N ALA A 191 5.51 18.53 16.61
CA ALA A 191 6.40 18.86 15.49
C ALA A 191 5.56 19.20 14.24
N LEU A 192 5.96 20.23 13.47
CA LEU A 192 5.27 20.62 12.23
C LEU A 192 5.18 19.46 11.22
N ARG A 193 6.22 18.62 11.17
CA ARG A 193 6.20 17.35 10.43
C ARG A 193 5.03 16.45 10.82
N THR A 194 4.82 16.25 12.13
CA THR A 194 3.71 15.44 12.65
C THR A 194 2.37 16.06 12.27
N TYR A 195 2.26 17.39 12.40
CA TYR A 195 1.06 18.12 11.99
C TYR A 195 0.73 17.90 10.51
N VAL A 196 1.72 17.99 9.61
CA VAL A 196 1.53 17.71 8.17
C VAL A 196 1.04 16.29 7.93
N TYR A 197 1.64 15.30 8.57
CA TYR A 197 1.23 13.89 8.41
C TYR A 197 -0.19 13.66 8.93
N HIS A 198 -0.56 14.30 10.04
CA HIS A 198 -1.92 14.29 10.55
C HIS A 198 -2.90 14.92 9.54
N GLU A 199 -2.57 16.09 8.97
CA GLU A 199 -3.45 16.73 7.98
C GLU A 199 -3.65 15.91 6.71
N ILE A 200 -2.64 15.17 6.26
CA ILE A 200 -2.77 14.25 5.13
C ILE A 200 -3.76 13.12 5.46
N LEU A 201 -3.63 12.51 6.65
CA LEU A 201 -4.53 11.44 7.08
C LEU A 201 -5.96 11.93 7.31
N ILE A 202 -6.11 13.11 7.94
CA ILE A 202 -7.43 13.71 8.17
C ILE A 202 -8.09 14.09 6.84
N GLY A 203 -7.34 14.68 5.91
CA GLY A 203 -7.83 14.99 4.56
C GLY A 203 -8.24 13.73 3.80
N TYR A 204 -7.51 12.63 3.96
CA TYR A 204 -7.89 11.35 3.38
C TYR A 204 -9.20 10.80 4.00
N LEU A 205 -9.37 10.87 5.33
CA LEU A 205 -10.60 10.45 6.00
C LEU A 205 -11.80 11.32 5.60
N GLU A 206 -11.59 12.63 5.47
CA GLU A 206 -12.58 13.59 4.98
C GLU A 206 -13.03 13.23 3.56
N TYR A 207 -12.09 12.99 2.65
CA TYR A 207 -12.37 12.54 1.29
C TYR A 207 -13.17 11.24 1.26
N CYS A 208 -12.77 10.25 2.08
CA CYS A 208 -13.48 8.97 2.18
C CYS A 208 -14.93 9.17 2.65
N LYS A 209 -15.14 10.01 3.67
CA LYS A 209 -16.48 10.33 4.17
C LYS A 209 -17.33 11.00 3.09
N GLN A 210 -16.78 11.97 2.37
CA GLN A 210 -17.47 12.67 1.29
C GLN A 210 -17.82 11.75 0.11
N ARG A 211 -17.01 10.71 -0.13
CA ARG A 211 -17.31 9.66 -1.11
C ARG A 211 -18.29 8.60 -0.60
N GLY A 212 -18.75 8.66 0.66
CA GLY A 212 -19.73 7.73 1.20
C GLY A 212 -19.15 6.47 1.87
N PHE A 213 -17.84 6.41 2.13
CA PHE A 213 -17.30 5.36 2.99
C PHE A 213 -17.78 5.54 4.43
N THR A 214 -18.05 4.43 5.11
CA THR A 214 -18.66 4.44 6.44
C THR A 214 -17.66 4.32 7.57
N SER A 215 -16.54 3.63 7.33
CA SER A 215 -15.51 3.41 8.34
C SER A 215 -14.12 3.26 7.74
N CYS A 216 -13.12 3.58 8.56
CA CYS A 216 -11.72 3.34 8.30
C CYS A 216 -11.10 2.48 9.40
N TYR A 217 -10.25 1.53 9.04
CA TYR A 217 -9.58 0.62 9.95
C TYR A 217 -8.08 0.88 9.94
N ILE A 218 -7.48 0.92 11.13
CA ILE A 218 -6.06 1.16 11.32
C ILE A 218 -5.53 0.11 12.29
N TRP A 219 -4.53 -0.65 11.86
CA TRP A 219 -3.75 -1.48 12.75
C TRP A 219 -2.45 -0.77 13.14
N ALA A 220 -2.37 -0.32 14.39
CA ALA A 220 -1.22 0.38 14.93
C ALA A 220 -0.08 -0.60 15.28
N CYS A 221 0.60 -1.11 14.23
CA CYS A 221 1.74 -2.02 14.37
C CYS A 221 3.03 -1.33 13.91
N PRO A 222 3.96 -0.97 14.82
CA PRO A 222 5.26 -0.48 14.41
C PRO A 222 6.06 -1.60 13.70
N PRO A 223 6.96 -1.25 12.76
CA PRO A 223 7.87 -2.23 12.16
C PRO A 223 8.83 -2.80 13.22
N LEU A 224 9.32 -4.01 12.98
CA LEU A 224 10.31 -4.62 13.86
C LEU A 224 11.64 -3.88 13.76
N LYS A 225 12.45 -3.97 14.82
CA LYS A 225 13.77 -3.34 14.84
C LYS A 225 14.64 -3.89 13.70
N GLY A 226 15.04 -3.01 12.79
CA GLY A 226 15.85 -3.38 11.62
C GLY A 226 15.05 -3.78 10.37
N GLU A 227 13.72 -3.74 10.42
CA GLU A 227 12.87 -3.88 9.23
C GLU A 227 12.46 -2.52 8.67
N ASP A 228 12.64 -2.34 7.37
CA ASP A 228 12.12 -1.19 6.62
C ASP A 228 10.71 -1.51 6.11
N TYR A 229 9.76 -0.61 6.34
CA TYR A 229 8.35 -0.89 6.02
C TYR A 229 8.03 -0.57 4.56
N ILE A 230 8.33 0.66 4.13
CA ILE A 230 8.21 1.11 2.73
C ILE A 230 9.53 1.73 2.27
N LEU A 231 10.12 2.65 3.04
CA LEU A 231 11.32 3.39 2.67
C LEU A 231 12.57 2.61 3.11
N TYR A 232 13.45 2.28 2.16
CA TYR A 232 14.62 1.44 2.44
C TYR A 232 15.74 2.22 3.15
N CYS A 233 16.25 1.64 4.23
CA CYS A 233 17.25 2.19 5.15
C CYS A 233 16.85 3.54 5.74
N HIS A 234 16.30 3.53 6.95
CA HIS A 234 15.98 4.74 7.70
C HIS A 234 17.21 5.43 8.33
N PRO A 235 17.16 6.75 8.60
CA PRO A 235 18.24 7.44 9.30
C PRO A 235 18.48 6.87 10.69
N GLU A 236 19.74 6.70 11.10
CA GLU A 236 20.07 6.15 12.43
C GLU A 236 19.50 7.01 13.59
N ILE A 237 19.37 8.31 13.36
CA ILE A 237 18.75 9.26 14.30
C ILE A 237 17.23 9.06 14.46
N GLN A 238 16.59 8.37 13.51
CA GLN A 238 15.17 8.11 13.52
C GLN A 238 14.89 6.82 14.30
N LYS A 239 14.31 6.99 15.49
CA LYS A 239 13.87 5.87 16.32
C LYS A 239 12.52 5.36 15.84
N THR A 240 12.39 4.04 15.69
CA THR A 240 11.09 3.39 15.50
C THR A 240 10.23 3.58 16.75
N PRO A 241 8.99 4.08 16.63
CA PRO A 241 8.12 4.25 17.78
C PRO A 241 7.74 2.89 18.39
N LYS A 242 7.63 2.85 19.72
CA LYS A 242 6.96 1.73 20.40
C LYS A 242 5.45 1.77 20.10
N SER A 243 4.76 0.63 20.23
CA SER A 243 3.33 0.51 19.87
C SER A 243 2.44 1.51 20.60
N ASP A 244 2.69 1.76 21.89
CA ASP A 244 1.97 2.73 22.71
C ASP A 244 2.13 4.16 22.16
N LYS A 245 3.34 4.55 21.76
CA LYS A 245 3.61 5.87 21.15
C LYS A 245 3.01 6.00 19.76
N LEU A 246 3.07 4.94 18.96
CA LEU A 246 2.45 4.93 17.63
C LEU A 246 0.92 5.00 17.72
N ARG A 247 0.32 4.25 18.66
CA ARG A 247 -1.11 4.30 18.93
C ARG A 247 -1.54 5.69 19.36
N GLU A 248 -0.83 6.30 20.31
CA GLU A 248 -1.13 7.66 20.76
C GLU A 248 -0.98 8.69 19.64
N TRP A 249 -0.04 8.49 18.72
CA TRP A 249 0.11 9.33 17.52
C TRP A 249 -1.15 9.28 16.64
N TYR A 250 -1.69 8.08 16.35
CA TYR A 250 -2.96 7.94 15.63
C TYR A 250 -4.14 8.51 16.41
N LEU A 251 -4.26 8.22 17.71
CA LEU A 251 -5.37 8.71 18.53
C LEU A 251 -5.38 10.24 18.64
N SER A 252 -4.21 10.88 18.69
CA SER A 252 -4.10 12.35 18.66
C SER A 252 -4.66 12.93 17.36
N MET A 253 -4.25 12.37 16.22
CA MET A 253 -4.78 12.72 14.89
C MET A 253 -6.30 12.53 14.81
N LEU A 254 -6.80 11.39 15.29
CA LEU A 254 -8.21 11.05 15.24
C LEU A 254 -9.05 11.93 16.16
N ARG A 255 -8.55 12.29 17.36
CA ARG A 255 -9.22 13.26 18.24
C ARG A 255 -9.37 14.63 17.57
N LYS A 256 -8.38 15.05 16.77
CA LYS A 256 -8.50 16.26 15.94
C LYS A 256 -9.61 16.09 14.88
N ALA A 257 -9.65 14.96 14.19
CA ALA A 257 -10.69 14.66 13.20
C ALA A 257 -12.12 14.60 13.80
N VAL A 258 -12.26 14.11 15.04
CA VAL A 258 -13.53 14.14 15.80
C VAL A 258 -13.95 15.57 16.11
N LYS A 259 -13.02 16.42 16.57
CA LYS A 259 -13.29 17.85 16.83
C LYS A 259 -13.77 18.59 15.58
N GLU A 260 -13.24 18.20 14.41
CA GLU A 260 -13.63 18.73 13.11
C GLU A 260 -14.90 18.06 12.53
N ARG A 261 -15.55 17.14 13.26
CA ARG A 261 -16.76 16.41 12.85
C ARG A 261 -16.57 15.56 11.58
N ILE A 262 -15.33 15.23 11.24
CA ILE A 262 -15.00 14.29 10.17
C ILE A 262 -15.26 12.88 10.70
N VAL A 263 -14.67 12.54 11.83
CA VAL A 263 -14.92 11.27 12.53
C VAL A 263 -16.11 11.43 13.47
N VAL A 264 -17.06 10.50 13.39
CA VAL A 264 -18.26 10.47 14.24
C VAL A 264 -17.95 9.82 15.58
N GLU A 265 -17.26 8.68 15.55
CA GLU A 265 -16.98 7.87 16.73
C GLU A 265 -15.67 7.10 16.55
N LEU A 266 -14.98 6.85 17.67
CA LEU A 266 -13.79 6.01 17.73
C LEU A 266 -14.11 4.80 18.62
N THR A 267 -13.79 3.62 18.10
CA THR A 267 -13.90 2.35 18.82
C THR A 267 -12.74 1.45 18.42
N ASN A 268 -12.77 0.19 18.83
CA ASN A 268 -11.81 -0.83 18.40
C ASN A 268 -12.53 -2.09 17.91
N LEU A 269 -11.78 -2.92 17.19
CA LEU A 269 -12.30 -4.16 16.61
C LEU A 269 -12.91 -5.09 17.67
N TYR A 270 -12.30 -5.19 18.86
CA TYR A 270 -12.77 -6.07 19.93
C TYR A 270 -14.11 -5.60 20.50
N ASP A 271 -14.17 -4.34 20.93
CA ASP A 271 -15.35 -3.78 21.58
C ASP A 271 -16.54 -3.70 20.62
N HIS A 272 -16.30 -3.55 19.32
CA HIS A 272 -17.37 -3.51 18.30
C HIS A 272 -17.93 -4.89 17.90
N PHE A 273 -17.09 -5.93 17.77
CA PHE A 273 -17.51 -7.23 17.22
C PHE A 273 -17.58 -8.37 18.23
N PHE A 274 -16.87 -8.30 19.35
CA PHE A 274 -16.77 -9.38 20.34
C PHE A 274 -17.64 -9.13 21.57
N ILE A 275 -17.88 -7.86 21.92
CA ILE A 275 -18.72 -7.51 23.07
C ILE A 275 -20.18 -7.40 22.64
N THR A 276 -21.02 -8.27 23.18
CA THR A 276 -22.48 -8.12 23.13
C THR A 276 -22.95 -7.33 24.34
N THR A 277 -23.32 -6.06 24.15
CA THR A 277 -24.11 -5.34 25.16
C THR A 277 -25.53 -5.89 25.19
N LYS A 278 -26.28 -5.69 26.28
CA LYS A 278 -27.69 -6.17 26.36
C LYS A 278 -28.59 -5.57 25.28
N GLU A 279 -28.23 -4.39 24.78
CA GLU A 279 -28.95 -3.71 23.70
C GLU A 279 -28.48 -4.18 22.32
N CYS A 280 -27.23 -4.64 22.18
CA CYS A 280 -26.72 -5.21 20.94
C CYS A 280 -27.30 -6.60 20.70
N LYS A 281 -28.08 -6.74 19.63
CA LYS A 281 -28.74 -7.98 19.18
C LYS A 281 -27.95 -8.68 18.07
N ALA A 282 -26.75 -8.18 17.76
CA ALA A 282 -25.99 -8.66 16.62
C ALA A 282 -25.24 -9.97 16.92
N LYS A 283 -25.30 -10.94 15.99
CA LYS A 283 -24.64 -12.26 16.13
C LYS A 283 -23.12 -12.09 16.24
N VAL A 284 -22.48 -12.75 17.21
CA VAL A 284 -21.01 -12.78 17.30
C VAL A 284 -20.51 -13.90 16.40
N THR A 285 -19.89 -13.53 15.27
CA THR A 285 -19.45 -14.48 14.25
C THR A 285 -18.27 -13.90 13.47
N ALA A 286 -17.34 -14.76 13.07
CA ALA A 286 -16.18 -14.33 12.28
C ALA A 286 -16.60 -13.77 10.90
N ALA A 287 -17.76 -14.19 10.38
CA ALA A 287 -18.30 -13.72 9.09
C ALA A 287 -18.69 -12.23 9.07
N ARG A 288 -18.76 -11.54 10.23
CA ARG A 288 -19.04 -10.09 10.31
C ARG A 288 -17.77 -9.23 10.36
N LEU A 289 -16.61 -9.84 10.63
CA LEU A 289 -15.36 -9.11 10.75
C LEU A 289 -14.89 -8.68 9.35
N PRO A 290 -14.51 -7.41 9.15
CA PRO A 290 -14.00 -6.95 7.87
C PRO A 290 -12.70 -7.67 7.49
N TYR A 291 -12.65 -8.24 6.30
CA TYR A 291 -11.56 -9.09 5.84
C TYR A 291 -10.59 -8.29 4.96
N PHE A 292 -9.44 -7.86 5.50
CA PHE A 292 -8.48 -7.02 4.78
C PHE A 292 -7.18 -7.73 4.41
N ASP A 293 -6.56 -7.33 3.29
CA ASP A 293 -5.29 -7.91 2.86
C ASP A 293 -4.17 -7.44 3.79
N GLY A 294 -3.33 -8.38 4.24
CA GLY A 294 -2.24 -8.11 5.16
C GLY A 294 -2.64 -7.64 6.57
N ASP A 295 -3.90 -7.73 6.98
CA ASP A 295 -4.30 -7.49 8.37
C ASP A 295 -3.97 -8.70 9.29
N TYR A 296 -4.01 -8.50 10.60
CA TYR A 296 -3.64 -9.51 11.59
C TYR A 296 -4.65 -10.68 11.64
N TRP A 297 -5.93 -10.35 11.78
CA TRP A 297 -6.95 -11.34 12.15
C TRP A 297 -7.24 -12.38 11.07
N PRO A 298 -7.26 -12.08 9.74
CA PRO A 298 -7.55 -13.11 8.73
C PRO A 298 -6.50 -14.22 8.72
N GLY A 299 -5.24 -13.84 8.95
CA GLY A 299 -4.14 -14.77 9.10
C GLY A 299 -4.21 -15.57 10.39
N ALA A 300 -4.47 -14.89 11.51
CA ALA A 300 -4.63 -15.57 12.81
C ALA A 300 -5.80 -16.56 12.79
N ALA A 301 -6.93 -16.19 12.17
CA ALA A 301 -8.09 -17.06 12.03
C ALA A 301 -7.76 -18.31 11.23
N GLU A 302 -7.10 -18.19 10.07
CA GLU A 302 -6.67 -19.35 9.27
C GLU A 302 -5.72 -20.27 10.05
N ASP A 303 -4.76 -19.71 10.79
CA ASP A 303 -3.82 -20.48 11.61
C ASP A 303 -4.57 -21.25 12.72
N MET A 304 -5.54 -20.61 13.38
CA MET A 304 -6.39 -21.25 14.41
C MET A 304 -7.31 -22.32 13.82
N ILE A 305 -7.90 -22.08 12.65
CA ILE A 305 -8.76 -23.04 11.96
C ILE A 305 -7.94 -24.28 11.59
N ASN A 306 -6.74 -24.12 11.04
CA ASN A 306 -5.86 -25.25 10.72
C ASN A 306 -5.55 -26.10 11.96
N GLN A 307 -5.30 -25.49 13.12
CA GLN A 307 -5.12 -26.22 14.37
C GLN A 307 -6.37 -27.01 14.77
N LEU A 308 -7.57 -26.45 14.59
CA LEU A 308 -8.83 -27.16 14.87
C LEU A 308 -9.01 -28.38 13.96
N PHE A 309 -8.66 -28.28 12.68
CA PHE A 309 -8.69 -29.42 11.76
C PHE A 309 -7.69 -30.52 12.13
N LEU A 310 -6.44 -30.15 12.49
CA LEU A 310 -5.43 -31.11 12.93
C LEU A 310 -5.86 -31.86 14.20
N GLU A 311 -6.45 -31.15 15.18
CA GLU A 311 -6.99 -31.77 16.39
C GLU A 311 -8.17 -32.72 16.10
N GLU A 312 -8.99 -32.45 15.07
CA GLU A 312 -10.07 -33.33 14.65
C GLU A 312 -9.55 -34.61 13.98
N ASP A 313 -8.54 -34.49 13.12
CA ASP A 313 -7.97 -35.62 12.38
C ASP A 313 -7.17 -36.56 13.30
N ASP A 314 -6.39 -36.02 14.26
CA ASP A 314 -5.72 -36.82 15.30
C ASP A 314 -6.73 -37.59 16.17
N ARG A 315 -7.89 -36.99 16.47
CA ARG A 315 -8.97 -37.64 17.23
C ARG A 315 -9.70 -38.72 16.42
N LYS A 316 -9.81 -38.57 15.10
CA LYS A 316 -10.36 -39.62 14.21
C LYS A 316 -9.40 -40.81 14.10
N LEU A 317 -8.09 -40.57 14.16
CA LEU A 317 -7.06 -41.61 14.15
C LEU A 317 -6.93 -42.33 15.51
N GLN A 318 -7.13 -41.63 16.63
CA GLN A 318 -7.13 -42.21 17.97
C GLN A 318 -8.56 -42.51 18.45
N LYS A 319 -9.11 -43.69 18.12
CA LYS A 319 -10.35 -44.23 18.71
C LYS A 319 -10.21 -44.46 20.23
N LYS A 320 -10.24 -43.42 21.06
CA LYS A 320 -10.56 -43.54 22.50
C LYS A 320 -11.32 -42.29 22.97
N GLY A 321 -12.47 -42.56 23.59
CA GLY A 321 -13.36 -41.54 24.13
C GLY A 321 -12.67 -40.64 25.15
N LYS A 322 -12.60 -39.35 24.84
CA LYS A 322 -12.43 -38.29 25.84
C LYS A 322 -13.46 -37.19 25.55
N LEU A 323 -14.02 -36.67 26.63
CA LEU A 323 -15.11 -35.69 26.65
C LEU A 323 -14.88 -34.57 25.63
N LYS A 324 -15.92 -34.36 24.82
CA LYS A 324 -16.20 -33.13 24.07
C LYS A 324 -15.73 -31.88 24.84
N LYS A 325 -14.67 -31.18 24.38
CA LYS A 325 -14.55 -29.72 24.60
C LYS A 325 -15.56 -29.02 23.69
N THR A 326 -16.84 -29.33 23.86
CA THR A 326 -17.92 -28.71 23.11
C THR A 326 -18.41 -27.55 23.94
N ILE A 327 -18.38 -26.35 23.36
CA ILE A 327 -19.04 -25.16 23.91
C ILE A 327 -20.47 -25.57 24.29
N THR A 328 -20.88 -25.28 25.52
CA THR A 328 -22.21 -25.67 26.00
C THR A 328 -23.29 -25.05 25.11
N LYS A 329 -24.42 -25.75 24.91
CA LYS A 329 -25.58 -25.20 24.15
C LYS A 329 -26.02 -23.82 24.67
N ARG A 330 -25.76 -23.53 25.95
CA ARG A 330 -26.03 -22.23 26.60
C ARG A 330 -25.09 -21.12 26.10
N ALA A 331 -23.81 -21.41 25.90
CA ALA A 331 -22.84 -20.46 25.37
C ALA A 331 -23.02 -20.20 23.86
N LEU A 332 -23.42 -21.21 23.06
CA LEU A 332 -23.80 -21.01 21.66
C LEU A 332 -25.01 -20.07 21.51
N ARG A 333 -26.03 -20.23 22.37
CA ARG A 333 -27.18 -19.33 22.43
C ARG A 333 -26.80 -17.91 22.87
N ALA A 334 -25.85 -17.77 23.80
CA ALA A 334 -25.36 -16.46 24.25
C ALA A 334 -24.58 -15.70 23.16
N ALA A 335 -23.95 -16.41 22.21
CA ALA A 335 -23.31 -15.83 21.03
C ALA A 335 -24.29 -15.49 19.88
N GLY A 336 -25.60 -15.69 20.08
CA GLY A 336 -26.63 -15.46 19.07
C GLY A 336 -26.68 -16.53 17.97
N GLN A 337 -26.08 -17.70 18.17
CA GLN A 337 -26.15 -18.81 17.22
C GLN A 337 -27.37 -19.70 17.53
N THR A 338 -28.33 -19.76 16.60
CA THR A 338 -29.54 -20.61 16.69
C THR A 338 -29.33 -22.01 16.09
N ASP A 339 -28.31 -22.17 15.25
CA ASP A 339 -28.02 -23.41 14.51
C ASP A 339 -26.96 -24.27 15.23
N LEU A 340 -27.16 -25.59 15.23
CA LEU A 340 -26.34 -26.57 15.97
C LEU A 340 -25.40 -27.37 15.04
N SER A 341 -25.10 -26.83 13.86
CA SER A 341 -24.21 -27.45 12.88
C SER A 341 -22.76 -27.53 13.37
N GLY A 342 -21.96 -28.43 12.78
CA GLY A 342 -20.52 -28.53 13.07
C GLY A 342 -19.77 -27.21 12.79
N ASN A 343 -20.19 -26.48 11.75
CA ASN A 343 -19.60 -25.21 11.35
C ASN A 343 -19.94 -24.08 12.33
N ALA A 344 -21.16 -24.03 12.87
CA ALA A 344 -21.54 -23.08 13.91
C ALA A 344 -20.67 -23.24 15.17
N SER A 345 -20.42 -24.49 15.60
CA SER A 345 -19.49 -24.76 16.70
C SER A 345 -18.04 -24.34 16.38
N LYS A 346 -17.58 -24.47 15.13
CA LYS A 346 -16.24 -24.03 14.72
C LYS A 346 -16.12 -22.50 14.74
N ASP A 347 -17.13 -21.78 14.25
CA ASP A 347 -17.20 -20.31 14.32
C ASP A 347 -17.17 -19.81 15.77
N ALA A 348 -17.97 -20.42 16.66
CA ALA A 348 -17.98 -20.03 18.07
C ALA A 348 -16.62 -20.26 18.78
N ILE A 349 -15.96 -21.39 18.51
CA ILE A 349 -14.62 -21.67 19.05
C ILE A 349 -13.58 -20.71 18.45
N LEU A 350 -13.68 -20.43 17.15
CA LEU A 350 -12.81 -19.48 16.46
C LEU A 350 -12.94 -18.09 17.08
N MET A 351 -14.17 -17.58 17.23
CA MET A 351 -14.43 -16.27 17.83
C MET A 351 -13.94 -16.20 19.28
N GLN A 352 -14.10 -17.26 20.06
CA GLN A 352 -13.55 -17.31 21.41
C GLN A 352 -12.02 -17.18 21.41
N LYS A 353 -11.32 -18.05 20.67
CA LYS A 353 -9.84 -18.05 20.59
C LYS A 353 -9.30 -16.75 20.01
N LEU A 354 -9.96 -16.22 18.99
CA LEU A 354 -9.60 -14.95 18.35
C LEU A 354 -9.79 -13.79 19.32
N GLY A 355 -10.89 -13.79 20.08
CA GLY A 355 -11.17 -12.79 21.12
C GLY A 355 -10.11 -12.81 22.22
N GLU A 356 -9.75 -13.99 22.73
CA GLU A 356 -8.67 -14.15 23.73
C GLU A 356 -7.32 -13.64 23.20
N THR A 357 -7.07 -13.79 21.90
CA THR A 357 -5.82 -13.35 21.26
C THR A 357 -5.78 -11.85 21.01
N ILE A 358 -6.91 -11.26 20.58
CA ILE A 358 -7.01 -9.83 20.24
C ILE A 358 -7.15 -8.97 21.49
N TYR A 359 -7.82 -9.44 22.53
CA TYR A 359 -8.12 -8.66 23.74
C TYR A 359 -6.89 -7.92 24.34
N PRO A 360 -5.72 -8.55 24.53
CA PRO A 360 -4.53 -7.88 25.08
C PRO A 360 -4.00 -6.73 24.22
N MET A 361 -4.38 -6.71 22.94
CA MET A 361 -3.93 -5.75 21.94
C MET A 361 -5.09 -5.00 21.29
N LYS A 362 -6.26 -4.98 21.92
CA LYS A 362 -7.49 -4.42 21.33
C LYS A 362 -7.33 -2.95 20.93
N GLU A 363 -6.57 -2.18 21.71
CA GLU A 363 -6.29 -0.77 21.48
C GLU A 363 -5.42 -0.52 20.23
N ASP A 364 -4.71 -1.54 19.74
CA ASP A 364 -3.91 -1.45 18.52
C ASP A 364 -4.77 -1.64 17.25
N PHE A 365 -6.02 -2.10 17.38
CA PHE A 365 -7.00 -2.26 16.28
C PHE A 365 -8.04 -1.14 16.28
N ILE A 366 -7.65 0.02 15.79
CA ILE A 366 -8.49 1.22 15.81
C ILE A 366 -9.53 1.15 14.70
N MET A 367 -10.79 1.34 15.07
CA MET A 367 -11.93 1.43 14.15
C MET A 367 -12.51 2.85 14.20
N VAL A 368 -12.46 3.51 13.05
CA VAL A 368 -12.86 4.91 12.87
C VAL A 368 -14.21 4.94 12.18
N HIS A 369 -15.25 5.40 12.87
CA HIS A 369 -16.58 5.56 12.29
C HIS A 369 -16.68 6.92 11.60
N LEU A 370 -16.90 6.93 10.28
CA LEU A 370 -17.22 8.13 9.51
C LEU A 370 -18.73 8.40 9.48
N GLN A 371 -19.54 7.37 9.76
CA GLN A 371 -21.00 7.41 9.89
C GLN A 371 -21.47 6.80 11.21
N HIS A 372 -22.72 7.05 11.60
CA HIS A 372 -23.26 6.56 12.87
C HIS A 372 -23.52 5.05 12.84
N SER A 373 -23.15 4.36 13.92
CA SER A 373 -23.45 2.94 14.12
C SER A 373 -24.79 2.74 14.82
N CYS A 374 -25.55 1.72 14.41
CA CYS A 374 -26.75 1.31 15.10
C CYS A 374 -26.38 0.50 16.36
N SER A 375 -26.89 0.89 17.53
CA SER A 375 -26.62 0.24 18.81
C SER A 375 -27.16 -1.19 18.90
N HIS A 376 -28.16 -1.57 18.10
CA HIS A 376 -28.70 -2.94 18.09
C HIS A 376 -27.96 -3.87 17.12
N CYS A 377 -27.79 -3.48 15.86
CA CYS A 377 -27.23 -4.35 14.82
C CYS A 377 -25.74 -4.10 14.52
N SER A 378 -25.18 -3.02 15.07
CA SER A 378 -23.81 -2.53 14.81
C SER A 378 -23.56 -2.11 13.36
N THR A 379 -24.57 -2.08 12.50
CA THR A 379 -24.44 -1.61 11.11
C THR A 379 -24.29 -0.10 11.07
N LEU A 380 -23.38 0.38 10.22
CA LEU A 380 -23.20 1.81 9.96
C LEU A 380 -24.30 2.31 9.01
N MET A 381 -25.03 3.34 9.44
CA MET A 381 -26.21 3.82 8.74
C MET A 381 -25.83 4.81 7.63
N VAL A 382 -26.28 4.53 6.40
CA VAL A 382 -25.95 5.33 5.20
C VAL A 382 -27.16 6.01 4.57
N ALA A 383 -28.38 5.54 4.85
CA ALA A 383 -29.62 6.05 4.30
C ALA A 383 -30.78 5.80 5.28
N GLY A 384 -31.90 6.48 5.06
CA GLY A 384 -33.08 6.40 5.94
C GLY A 384 -32.98 7.34 7.14
N LYS A 385 -33.63 6.96 8.25
CA LYS A 385 -33.62 7.73 9.49
C LYS A 385 -32.77 7.01 10.54
N ARG A 386 -32.00 7.81 11.27
CA ARG A 386 -31.41 7.40 12.54
C ARG A 386 -32.36 7.82 13.66
N TRP A 387 -32.71 6.89 14.51
CA TRP A 387 -33.57 7.11 15.66
C TRP A 387 -32.69 7.35 16.88
N VAL A 388 -32.80 8.54 17.46
CA VAL A 388 -31.89 9.04 18.50
C VAL A 388 -32.60 9.08 19.84
N CYS A 389 -31.95 8.56 20.88
CA CYS A 389 -32.35 8.79 22.26
C CYS A 389 -31.62 10.02 22.81
N HIS A 390 -32.35 11.05 23.25
CA HIS A 390 -31.74 12.25 23.86
C HIS A 390 -31.37 12.05 25.34
N GLN A 391 -31.88 10.99 25.97
CA GLN A 391 -31.65 10.68 27.38
C GLN A 391 -30.44 9.75 27.58
N CYS A 392 -30.16 8.88 26.60
CA CYS A 392 -28.99 8.01 26.60
C CYS A 392 -27.86 8.64 25.79
N LYS A 393 -26.65 8.63 26.35
CA LYS A 393 -25.46 9.09 25.63
C LYS A 393 -25.14 8.15 24.48
N SER A 394 -25.10 8.69 23.26
CA SER A 394 -24.67 7.99 22.04
C SER A 394 -25.49 6.74 21.68
N PHE A 395 -26.80 6.74 21.94
CA PHE A 395 -27.69 5.67 21.51
C PHE A 395 -28.43 6.03 20.22
N TYR A 396 -28.20 5.24 19.17
CA TYR A 396 -28.78 5.45 17.85
C TYR A 396 -29.21 4.12 17.25
N ILE A 397 -30.39 4.05 16.63
CA ILE A 397 -30.85 2.83 15.96
C ILE A 397 -31.34 3.12 14.55
N CYS A 398 -31.16 2.18 13.62
CA CYS A 398 -31.64 2.32 12.25
C CYS A 398 -33.14 2.06 12.15
N ASP A 399 -33.77 2.46 11.04
CA ASP A 399 -35.21 2.22 10.78
C ASP A 399 -35.63 0.77 11.03
N SER A 400 -34.90 -0.21 10.50
CA SER A 400 -35.22 -1.64 10.67
C SER A 400 -35.17 -2.08 12.14
N CYS A 401 -34.19 -1.57 12.90
CA CYS A 401 -34.11 -1.86 14.34
C CYS A 401 -35.18 -1.12 15.13
N TYR A 402 -35.56 0.10 14.73
CA TYR A 402 -36.67 0.82 15.34
C TYR A 402 -38.00 0.10 15.13
N ASP A 403 -38.29 -0.35 13.91
CA ASP A 403 -39.50 -1.14 13.61
C ASP A 403 -39.55 -2.44 14.42
N SER A 404 -38.40 -3.08 14.59
CA SER A 404 -38.27 -4.27 15.43
C SER A 404 -38.50 -3.96 16.90
N GLU A 405 -37.99 -2.83 17.39
CA GLU A 405 -38.16 -2.36 18.77
C GLU A 405 -39.62 -2.00 19.08
N GLN A 406 -40.35 -1.41 18.12
CA GLN A 406 -41.77 -1.09 18.26
C GLN A 406 -42.67 -2.32 18.39
N ARG A 407 -42.21 -3.50 17.94
CA ARG A 407 -42.94 -4.76 18.09
C ARG A 407 -42.74 -5.41 19.46
N LEU A 408 -41.79 -4.93 20.26
CA LEU A 408 -41.51 -5.47 21.59
C LEU A 408 -42.49 -4.95 22.65
N GLU A 409 -42.67 -5.74 23.70
CA GLU A 409 -43.41 -5.32 24.89
C GLU A 409 -42.70 -4.15 25.59
N ALA A 410 -43.45 -3.27 26.25
CA ALA A 410 -42.93 -2.03 26.82
C ALA A 410 -41.71 -2.23 27.76
N LYS A 411 -41.65 -3.36 28.48
CA LYS A 411 -40.55 -3.73 29.39
C LYS A 411 -39.26 -4.16 28.70
N GLU A 412 -39.34 -4.52 27.42
CA GLU A 412 -38.22 -5.00 26.60
C GLU A 412 -37.68 -3.92 25.65
N ARG A 413 -38.38 -2.78 25.59
CA ARG A 413 -37.97 -1.60 24.80
C ARG A 413 -36.83 -0.86 25.48
N HIS A 414 -36.02 -0.18 24.68
CA HIS A 414 -35.00 0.73 25.17
C HIS A 414 -35.58 1.80 26.12
N PRO A 415 -34.94 2.02 27.28
CA PRO A 415 -33.75 1.35 27.81
C PRO A 415 -34.08 0.00 28.47
N SER A 416 -33.40 -1.07 28.04
CA SER A 416 -33.66 -2.42 28.55
C SER A 416 -33.52 -2.48 30.08
N ASN A 417 -34.55 -2.97 30.78
CA ASN A 417 -34.65 -3.07 32.24
C ASN A 417 -34.84 -1.75 33.04
N SER A 418 -35.27 -0.66 32.41
CA SER A 418 -35.81 0.49 33.16
C SER A 418 -37.34 0.43 33.26
N ARG A 419 -37.90 1.10 34.26
CA ARG A 419 -39.35 1.42 34.30
C ARG A 419 -39.69 2.61 33.40
N ASP A 420 -38.68 3.38 33.00
CA ASP A 420 -38.83 4.59 32.20
C ASP A 420 -38.66 4.27 30.71
N LEU A 421 -39.61 4.69 29.88
CA LEU A 421 -39.54 4.55 28.43
C LEU A 421 -38.83 5.77 27.84
N HIS A 422 -37.75 5.54 27.09
CA HIS A 422 -37.09 6.62 26.36
C HIS A 422 -37.71 6.76 24.97
N VAL A 423 -38.12 7.99 24.63
CA VAL A 423 -38.65 8.30 23.30
C VAL A 423 -37.48 8.46 22.32
N LEU A 424 -37.57 7.75 21.19
CA LEU A 424 -36.62 7.87 20.10
C LEU A 424 -37.13 8.85 19.05
N HIS A 425 -36.27 9.78 18.64
CA HIS A 425 -36.60 10.82 17.69
C HIS A 425 -35.95 10.53 16.33
N PRO A 426 -36.70 10.61 15.23
CA PRO A 426 -36.15 10.40 13.90
C PRO A 426 -35.28 11.59 13.50
N VAL A 427 -34.12 11.31 12.94
CA VAL A 427 -33.23 12.28 12.29
C VAL A 427 -32.85 11.71 10.93
N ASP A 428 -33.11 12.45 9.85
CA ASP A 428 -32.78 11.98 8.51
C ASP A 428 -31.27 11.88 8.31
N ILE A 429 -30.82 10.80 7.66
CA ILE A 429 -29.43 10.62 7.27
C ILE A 429 -29.23 11.34 5.94
N VAL A 430 -28.60 12.51 5.99
CA VAL A 430 -28.39 13.38 4.84
C VAL A 430 -26.90 13.45 4.49
N GLY A 431 -26.59 13.53 3.20
CA GLY A 431 -25.24 13.83 2.71
C GLY A 431 -24.30 12.64 2.59
N VAL A 432 -24.81 11.41 2.65
CA VAL A 432 -24.04 10.19 2.34
C VAL A 432 -24.37 9.73 0.92
N PRO A 433 -23.39 9.72 -0.02
CA PRO A 433 -23.64 9.26 -1.38
C PRO A 433 -24.07 7.79 -1.48
N GLU A 434 -24.96 7.49 -2.42
CA GLU A 434 -25.47 6.14 -2.71
C GLU A 434 -24.43 5.19 -3.32
N ASP A 435 -23.40 5.73 -3.96
CA ASP A 435 -22.23 4.97 -4.40
C ASP A 435 -20.96 5.48 -3.73
N THR A 436 -19.86 4.76 -3.96
CA THR A 436 -18.51 5.19 -3.57
C THR A 436 -17.60 5.29 -4.78
N LYS A 437 -18.14 5.65 -5.95
CA LYS A 437 -17.37 5.63 -7.19
C LYS A 437 -16.16 6.56 -7.07
N ASP A 438 -15.04 6.04 -7.54
CA ASP A 438 -13.83 6.83 -7.63
C ASP A 438 -13.87 7.65 -8.91
N ARG A 439 -13.68 8.96 -8.79
CA ARG A 439 -13.65 9.87 -9.94
C ARG A 439 -12.25 10.00 -10.54
N ASP A 440 -11.26 9.43 -9.87
CA ASP A 440 -9.88 9.37 -10.35
C ASP A 440 -9.68 8.26 -11.37
N ASP A 441 -8.92 8.56 -12.41
CA ASP A 441 -8.46 7.57 -13.39
C ASP A 441 -7.63 6.47 -12.71
N VAL A 442 -7.64 5.28 -13.31
CA VAL A 442 -6.77 4.18 -12.90
C VAL A 442 -5.32 4.58 -13.20
N LEU A 443 -4.51 4.64 -12.15
CA LEU A 443 -3.08 4.96 -12.22
C LEU A 443 -2.28 3.71 -11.92
N GLU A 444 -1.72 3.09 -12.96
CA GLU A 444 -0.90 1.89 -12.81
C GLU A 444 0.57 2.29 -12.65
N CYS A 445 1.15 1.98 -11.49
CA CYS A 445 2.59 2.04 -11.28
C CYS A 445 3.07 0.73 -10.67
N GLU A 446 3.87 -0.03 -11.43
CA GLU A 446 4.35 -1.36 -11.02
C GLU A 446 5.17 -1.33 -9.73
N PHE A 447 5.93 -0.25 -9.53
CA PHE A 447 6.79 -0.11 -8.35
C PHE A 447 5.99 0.20 -7.09
N PHE A 448 4.86 0.91 -7.22
CA PHE A 448 3.99 1.29 -6.10
C PHE A 448 2.73 0.45 -6.03
N ASP A 449 2.70 -0.71 -6.70
CA ASP A 449 1.56 -1.62 -6.64
C ASP A 449 1.44 -2.31 -5.27
N THR A 450 2.59 -2.65 -4.67
CA THR A 450 2.67 -3.19 -3.30
C THR A 450 3.87 -2.59 -2.59
N ARG A 451 3.84 -2.53 -1.25
CA ARG A 451 5.01 -2.10 -0.46
C ARG A 451 6.26 -2.93 -0.81
N GLN A 452 6.09 -4.23 -1.08
CA GLN A 452 7.19 -5.15 -1.34
C GLN A 452 7.81 -4.89 -2.71
N ALA A 453 7.01 -4.55 -3.73
CA ALA A 453 7.52 -4.15 -5.03
C ALA A 453 8.41 -2.90 -4.92
N PHE A 454 7.96 -1.90 -4.16
CA PHE A 454 8.71 -0.67 -3.94
C PHE A 454 10.00 -0.94 -3.14
N LEU A 455 9.91 -1.70 -2.05
CA LEU A 455 11.05 -2.08 -1.24
C LEU A 455 12.10 -2.86 -2.05
N SER A 456 11.67 -3.80 -2.90
CA SER A 456 12.56 -4.56 -3.77
C SER A 456 13.21 -3.70 -4.85
N LEU A 457 12.52 -2.68 -5.40
CA LEU A 457 13.14 -1.69 -6.28
C LEU A 457 14.27 -0.95 -5.55
N CYS A 458 13.98 -0.48 -4.33
CA CYS A 458 14.94 0.28 -3.53
C CYS A 458 16.14 -0.57 -3.11
N GLN A 459 15.92 -1.80 -2.65
CA GLN A 459 16.98 -2.73 -2.29
C GLN A 459 17.86 -3.08 -3.51
N GLY A 460 17.24 -3.40 -4.65
CA GLY A 460 17.96 -3.82 -5.85
C GLY A 460 18.76 -2.70 -6.54
N ASN A 461 18.44 -1.43 -6.28
CA ASN A 461 19.19 -0.28 -6.83
C ASN A 461 19.90 0.54 -5.74
N HIS A 462 19.94 0.06 -4.51
CA HIS A 462 20.51 0.77 -3.36
C HIS A 462 19.92 2.19 -3.16
N TYR A 463 18.62 2.36 -3.38
CA TYR A 463 17.90 3.60 -3.08
C TYR A 463 17.65 3.70 -1.57
N GLN A 464 18.61 4.28 -0.86
CA GLN A 464 18.60 4.39 0.60
C GLN A 464 18.10 5.76 1.07
N TYR A 465 17.58 5.80 2.30
CA TYR A 465 17.05 7.00 2.97
C TYR A 465 17.73 7.30 4.32
N ASP A 466 18.90 6.72 4.56
CA ASP A 466 19.67 6.80 5.81
C ASP A 466 20.30 8.18 6.04
N THR A 467 20.64 8.87 4.95
CA THR A 467 21.19 10.23 4.97
C THR A 467 20.42 11.13 4.01
N LEU A 468 20.40 12.44 4.27
CA LEU A 468 19.66 13.39 3.42
C LEU A 468 20.14 13.35 1.96
N ARG A 469 21.45 13.23 1.72
CA ARG A 469 22.01 13.12 0.35
C ARG A 469 21.51 11.87 -0.37
N ARG A 470 21.41 10.74 0.33
CA ARG A 470 20.91 9.48 -0.23
C ARG A 470 19.41 9.57 -0.46
N ALA A 471 18.64 10.12 0.49
CA ALA A 471 17.21 10.36 0.32
C ALA A 471 16.89 11.26 -0.89
N LYS A 472 17.68 12.32 -1.12
CA LYS A 472 17.57 13.18 -2.33
C LYS A 472 17.81 12.37 -3.61
N HIS A 473 18.92 11.62 -3.68
CA HIS A 473 19.24 10.79 -4.84
C HIS A 473 18.17 9.72 -5.09
N SER A 474 17.78 8.97 -4.05
CA SER A 474 16.72 7.95 -4.11
C SER A 474 15.40 8.53 -4.59
N SER A 475 15.02 9.70 -4.08
CA SER A 475 13.78 10.38 -4.48
C SER A 475 13.83 10.88 -5.92
N MET A 476 14.98 11.39 -6.38
CA MET A 476 15.20 11.73 -7.78
C MET A 476 15.04 10.51 -8.70
N MET A 477 15.59 9.35 -8.32
CA MET A 477 15.44 8.12 -9.09
C MET A 477 14.01 7.59 -9.07
N VAL A 478 13.32 7.66 -7.93
CA VAL A 478 11.90 7.30 -7.80
C VAL A 478 11.02 8.19 -8.69
N LEU A 479 11.24 9.51 -8.69
CA LEU A 479 10.54 10.43 -9.59
C LEU A 479 10.83 10.12 -11.05
N TYR A 480 12.09 9.79 -11.39
CA TYR A 480 12.43 9.34 -12.74
C TYR A 480 11.61 8.10 -13.15
N HIS A 481 11.50 7.09 -12.28
CA HIS A 481 10.70 5.88 -12.58
C HIS A 481 9.20 6.17 -12.70
N LEU A 482 8.67 7.09 -11.88
CA LEU A 482 7.27 7.54 -11.97
C LEU A 482 6.97 8.28 -13.27
N HIS A 483 7.91 9.11 -13.73
CA HIS A 483 7.80 9.83 -15.01
C HIS A 483 8.09 8.95 -16.23
N ASN A 484 8.84 7.86 -16.05
CA ASN A 484 9.25 6.94 -17.10
C ASN A 484 8.92 5.48 -16.75
N PRO A 485 7.62 5.08 -16.69
CA PRO A 485 7.23 3.74 -16.23
C PRO A 485 7.79 2.57 -17.06
N THR A 486 8.19 2.83 -18.30
CA THR A 486 8.77 1.83 -19.21
C THR A 486 10.29 1.71 -19.10
N ALA A 487 10.94 2.55 -18.29
CA ALA A 487 12.39 2.52 -18.12
C ALA A 487 12.78 1.27 -17.31
N PRO A 488 13.87 0.56 -17.69
CA PRO A 488 14.32 -0.60 -16.96
C PRO A 488 14.68 -0.23 -15.52
N ALA A 489 14.01 -0.91 -14.60
CA ALA A 489 14.10 -0.69 -13.17
C ALA A 489 15.47 -1.05 -12.57
N PHE A 490 16.21 -1.96 -13.21
CA PHE A 490 17.49 -2.51 -12.74
C PHE A 490 18.60 -2.23 -13.77
N VAL A 491 19.83 -2.06 -13.29
CA VAL A 491 21.00 -1.77 -14.12
C VAL A 491 21.47 -3.04 -14.84
N THR A 492 21.85 -2.92 -16.11
CA THR A 492 22.44 -4.03 -16.87
C THR A 492 23.91 -4.15 -16.49
N THR A 493 24.37 -5.33 -16.08
CA THR A 493 25.76 -5.57 -15.66
C THR A 493 26.59 -6.18 -16.78
N CYS A 494 27.88 -5.86 -16.81
CA CYS A 494 28.84 -6.34 -17.79
C CYS A 494 29.12 -7.82 -17.55
N ASN A 495 28.92 -8.66 -18.55
CA ASN A 495 29.12 -10.11 -18.41
C ASN A 495 30.60 -10.52 -18.27
N ILE A 496 31.55 -9.60 -18.48
CA ILE A 496 33.00 -9.86 -18.33
C ILE A 496 33.50 -9.41 -16.96
N CYS A 497 33.20 -8.17 -16.55
CA CYS A 497 33.73 -7.60 -15.30
C CYS A 497 32.71 -7.50 -14.17
N ASN A 498 31.44 -7.86 -14.40
CA ASN A 498 30.30 -7.75 -13.48
C ASN A 498 29.99 -6.33 -12.98
N ASN A 499 30.68 -5.31 -13.49
CA ASN A 499 30.36 -3.91 -13.20
C ASN A 499 29.13 -3.47 -13.98
N ASP A 500 28.40 -2.50 -13.44
CA ASP A 500 27.28 -1.85 -14.13
C ASP A 500 27.72 -1.26 -15.48
N ILE A 501 26.91 -1.51 -16.51
CA ILE A 501 27.11 -0.95 -17.85
C ILE A 501 26.39 0.40 -17.90
N GLU A 502 27.16 1.45 -18.13
CA GLU A 502 26.65 2.80 -18.35
C GLU A 502 25.74 2.83 -19.60
N ALA A 503 24.63 3.56 -19.51
CA ALA A 503 23.68 3.69 -20.60
C ALA A 503 24.38 4.25 -21.86
N GLY A 504 24.18 3.61 -23.02
CA GLY A 504 24.84 4.01 -24.28
C GLY A 504 26.30 3.57 -24.44
N GLN A 505 26.95 3.03 -23.39
CA GLN A 505 28.32 2.48 -23.44
C GLN A 505 28.36 0.95 -23.39
N GLY A 506 27.24 0.30 -23.72
CA GLY A 506 27.09 -1.15 -23.77
C GLY A 506 27.20 -1.70 -25.20
N TRP A 507 28.01 -2.74 -25.34
CA TRP A 507 28.08 -3.57 -26.54
C TRP A 507 27.25 -4.82 -26.31
N ARG A 508 26.22 -5.01 -27.13
CA ARG A 508 25.29 -6.12 -26.99
C ARG A 508 25.45 -7.07 -28.16
N CYS A 509 25.37 -8.35 -27.87
CA CYS A 509 25.20 -9.33 -28.93
C CYS A 509 23.74 -9.39 -29.39
N GLU A 510 23.50 -9.25 -30.70
CA GLU A 510 22.14 -9.37 -31.26
C GLU A 510 21.65 -10.83 -31.34
N GLU A 511 22.60 -11.77 -31.31
CA GLU A 511 22.35 -13.22 -31.40
C GLU A 511 22.35 -13.89 -30.02
N CYS A 512 23.23 -13.48 -29.10
CA CYS A 512 23.25 -13.90 -27.71
C CYS A 512 22.54 -12.87 -26.83
N PRO A 513 21.34 -13.19 -26.32
CA PRO A 513 20.70 -12.34 -25.34
C PRO A 513 21.58 -12.28 -24.08
N ASP A 514 21.63 -11.12 -23.44
CA ASP A 514 22.25 -10.87 -22.14
C ASP A 514 23.75 -11.17 -22.11
N PHE A 515 24.40 -11.02 -23.27
CA PHE A 515 25.84 -10.78 -23.35
C PHE A 515 26.03 -9.31 -23.68
N ASP A 516 26.06 -8.52 -22.62
CA ASP A 516 26.29 -7.10 -22.63
C ASP A 516 27.68 -6.84 -22.04
N VAL A 517 28.50 -6.10 -22.78
CA VAL A 517 29.88 -5.82 -22.43
C VAL A 517 30.04 -4.32 -22.29
N CYS A 518 30.60 -3.85 -21.20
CA CYS A 518 30.91 -2.41 -21.08
C CYS A 518 31.98 -2.01 -22.11
N ALA A 519 31.98 -0.74 -22.51
CA ALA A 519 32.96 -0.20 -23.45
C ALA A 519 34.41 -0.51 -23.04
N GLY A 520 34.73 -0.49 -21.75
CA GLY A 520 36.08 -0.84 -21.25
C GLY A 520 36.47 -2.30 -21.48
N CYS A 521 35.54 -3.25 -21.33
CA CYS A 521 35.79 -4.66 -21.61
C CYS A 521 35.75 -4.97 -23.11
N TYR A 522 34.93 -4.25 -23.87
CA TYR A 522 34.92 -4.34 -25.33
C TYR A 522 36.20 -3.79 -25.96
N ASN A 523 36.72 -2.65 -25.50
CA ASN A 523 37.93 -2.03 -26.05
C ASN A 523 39.22 -2.82 -25.73
N LYS A 524 39.22 -3.64 -24.66
CA LYS A 524 40.37 -4.47 -24.30
C LYS A 524 40.51 -5.71 -25.18
N ASP A 525 39.40 -6.42 -25.40
CA ASP A 525 39.44 -7.73 -26.07
C ASP A 525 38.61 -7.79 -27.36
N GLY A 526 37.96 -6.71 -27.78
CA GLY A 526 37.08 -6.67 -28.97
C GLY A 526 35.86 -7.59 -28.90
N GLY A 527 35.60 -8.21 -27.74
CA GLY A 527 34.69 -9.35 -27.63
C GLY A 527 35.26 -10.68 -28.15
N ALA A 528 36.58 -10.84 -28.26
CA ALA A 528 37.26 -12.00 -28.86
C ALA A 528 36.87 -13.37 -28.25
N ASN A 529 36.43 -13.38 -26.99
CA ASN A 529 35.94 -14.59 -26.32
C ASN A 529 34.44 -14.87 -26.57
N HIS A 530 33.77 -14.07 -27.38
CA HIS A 530 32.36 -14.23 -27.74
C HIS A 530 32.21 -14.46 -29.24
N ARG A 531 31.55 -15.57 -29.61
CA ARG A 531 31.50 -16.07 -31.00
C ARG A 531 30.65 -15.23 -31.96
N HIS A 532 29.83 -14.31 -31.47
CA HIS A 532 28.91 -13.51 -32.28
C HIS A 532 29.29 -12.02 -32.25
N LYS A 533 28.97 -11.31 -33.32
CA LYS A 533 29.31 -9.89 -33.48
C LYS A 533 28.52 -9.05 -32.47
N LEU A 534 29.24 -8.27 -31.66
CA LEU A 534 28.65 -7.31 -30.74
C LEU A 534 28.32 -6.02 -31.49
N THR A 535 27.09 -5.58 -31.44
CA THR A 535 26.70 -4.26 -31.94
C THR A 535 26.68 -3.27 -30.77
N ASN A 536 27.27 -2.11 -31.03
CA ASN A 536 27.04 -0.96 -30.17
C ASN A 536 25.57 -0.64 -30.27
N HIS A 537 24.85 -0.64 -29.16
CA HIS A 537 23.51 -0.06 -29.16
C HIS A 537 23.71 1.46 -29.18
N PRO A 538 23.49 2.17 -30.31
CA PRO A 538 23.28 3.59 -30.19
C PRO A 538 22.07 3.83 -29.33
N CYS A 539 22.22 4.76 -28.39
CA CYS A 539 21.04 5.33 -27.79
C CYS A 539 20.18 5.86 -28.93
N VAL A 540 18.95 5.37 -29.02
CA VAL A 540 17.93 6.01 -29.83
C VAL A 540 17.80 7.41 -29.23
N ASP A 541 18.13 8.43 -30.02
CA ASP A 541 18.02 9.83 -29.63
C ASP A 541 16.61 10.08 -29.06
N ARG A 542 16.53 10.17 -27.73
CA ARG A 542 15.30 10.24 -26.93
C ARG A 542 15.16 11.58 -26.25
N ASN A 543 15.73 12.63 -26.83
CA ASN A 543 15.47 13.98 -26.38
C ASN A 543 14.12 14.48 -26.92
N ALA A 544 13.10 14.38 -26.07
CA ALA A 544 12.22 15.50 -25.70
C ALA A 544 11.15 14.98 -24.72
N GLN A 545 11.26 15.38 -23.47
CA GLN A 545 10.25 15.16 -22.44
C GLN A 545 8.99 15.98 -22.75
N ASN A 546 8.13 15.48 -23.63
CA ASN A 546 6.76 15.94 -23.82
C ASN A 546 5.76 14.91 -23.28
N LYS A 547 4.59 15.37 -22.81
CA LYS A 547 3.46 14.51 -22.38
C LYS A 547 3.09 13.46 -23.45
N GLU A 548 3.26 13.80 -24.72
CA GLU A 548 3.01 12.91 -25.87
C GLU A 548 4.02 11.76 -25.97
N ALA A 549 5.31 12.00 -25.74
CA ALA A 549 6.33 10.95 -25.73
C ALA A 549 6.15 9.96 -24.55
N ARG A 550 5.59 10.44 -23.43
CA ARG A 550 5.15 9.60 -22.31
C ARG A 550 3.95 8.74 -22.72
N GLN A 551 2.95 9.31 -23.38
CA GLN A 551 1.78 8.59 -23.86
C GLN A 551 2.13 7.54 -24.92
N MET A 552 3.05 7.86 -25.83
CA MET A 552 3.59 6.89 -26.80
C MET A 552 4.33 5.73 -26.13
N ARG A 553 5.11 5.97 -25.07
CA ARG A 553 5.78 4.90 -24.31
C ARG A 553 4.81 4.00 -23.56
N ILE A 554 3.80 4.57 -22.92
CA ILE A 554 2.71 3.80 -22.28
C ILE A 554 1.98 2.96 -23.34
N GLN A 555 1.69 3.52 -24.51
CA GLN A 555 1.11 2.77 -25.63
C GLN A 555 2.05 1.66 -26.13
N GLN A 556 3.37 1.89 -26.18
CA GLN A 556 4.33 0.90 -26.64
C GLN A 556 4.45 -0.28 -25.66
N ALA A 557 4.44 -0.04 -24.34
CA ALA A 557 4.41 -1.10 -23.33
C ALA A 557 3.10 -1.90 -23.37
N ARG A 558 1.95 -1.23 -23.56
CA ARG A 558 0.66 -1.90 -23.80
C ARG A 558 0.72 -2.78 -25.05
N ARG A 559 1.22 -2.24 -26.18
CA ARG A 559 1.43 -3.01 -27.43
C ARG A 559 2.34 -4.22 -27.23
N MET A 560 3.36 -4.12 -26.37
CA MET A 560 4.27 -5.24 -26.06
C MET A 560 3.58 -6.34 -25.24
N LEU A 561 2.75 -5.97 -24.27
CA LEU A 561 1.93 -6.93 -23.51
C LEU A 561 0.85 -7.57 -24.41
N ASP A 562 0.20 -6.78 -25.26
CA ASP A 562 -0.76 -7.28 -26.27
C ASP A 562 -0.09 -8.24 -27.24
N LEU A 563 1.13 -7.91 -27.68
CA LEU A 563 1.95 -8.76 -28.53
C LEU A 563 2.32 -10.08 -27.83
N LEU A 564 2.61 -10.06 -26.52
CA LEU A 564 2.91 -11.26 -25.74
C LEU A 564 1.68 -12.18 -25.70
N VAL A 565 0.50 -11.62 -25.44
CA VAL A 565 -0.79 -12.35 -25.45
C VAL A 565 -1.09 -12.89 -26.84
N HIS A 566 -0.91 -12.06 -27.88
CA HIS A 566 -1.11 -12.45 -29.27
C HIS A 566 -0.17 -13.58 -29.69
N ALA A 567 1.14 -13.43 -29.47
CA ALA A 567 2.14 -14.38 -29.94
C ALA A 567 1.94 -15.77 -29.33
N HIS A 568 1.47 -15.86 -28.08
CA HIS A 568 1.12 -17.11 -27.44
C HIS A 568 -0.15 -17.76 -28.02
N LYS A 569 -1.19 -16.96 -28.32
CA LYS A 569 -2.47 -17.47 -28.86
C LYS A 569 -2.43 -17.73 -30.38
N CYS A 570 -1.52 -17.08 -31.10
CA CYS A 570 -1.45 -17.11 -32.56
C CYS A 570 -0.90 -18.46 -33.08
N ARG A 571 -1.65 -19.13 -33.96
CA ARG A 571 -1.21 -20.38 -34.62
C ARG A 571 -0.71 -20.19 -36.06
N THR A 572 -0.86 -19.00 -36.63
CA THR A 572 -0.49 -18.69 -38.01
C THR A 572 1.03 -18.58 -38.19
N ALA A 573 1.57 -19.28 -39.20
CA ALA A 573 3.00 -19.29 -39.51
C ALA A 573 3.51 -17.99 -40.15
N GLY A 574 2.66 -17.31 -40.92
CA GLY A 574 2.92 -16.00 -41.55
C GLY A 574 2.12 -14.86 -40.92
N CYS A 575 2.12 -14.75 -39.59
CA CYS A 575 1.39 -13.67 -38.91
C CYS A 575 2.01 -12.29 -39.26
N GLN A 576 1.19 -11.35 -39.73
CA GLN A 576 1.62 -9.98 -40.06
C GLN A 576 1.73 -9.07 -38.83
N TYR A 577 1.36 -9.56 -37.64
CA TYR A 577 1.48 -8.79 -36.40
C TYR A 577 2.99 -8.57 -36.08
N PRO A 578 3.45 -7.31 -35.88
CA PRO A 578 4.87 -6.99 -35.69
C PRO A 578 5.52 -7.82 -34.58
N ASP A 579 6.71 -8.38 -34.83
CA ASP A 579 7.50 -9.17 -33.85
C ASP A 579 6.86 -10.46 -33.28
N CYS A 580 5.69 -10.89 -33.78
CA CYS A 580 5.03 -12.12 -33.32
C CYS A 580 5.90 -13.37 -33.50
N ARG A 581 6.62 -13.47 -34.62
CA ARG A 581 7.52 -14.60 -34.92
C ARG A 581 8.67 -14.70 -33.92
N ARG A 582 9.23 -13.56 -33.53
CA ARG A 582 10.34 -13.45 -32.57
C ARG A 582 9.92 -13.94 -31.19
N LEU A 583 8.76 -13.52 -30.70
CA LEU A 583 8.22 -13.96 -29.41
C LEU A 583 7.81 -15.44 -29.38
N LYS A 584 7.27 -15.97 -30.48
CA LYS A 584 7.04 -17.42 -30.62
C LYS A 584 8.35 -18.22 -30.50
N GLY A 585 9.44 -17.70 -31.08
CA GLY A 585 10.78 -18.28 -30.94
C GLY A 585 11.24 -18.33 -29.48
N LEU A 586 11.03 -17.26 -28.71
CA LEU A 586 11.37 -17.20 -27.28
C LEU A 586 10.59 -18.23 -26.46
N PHE A 587 9.27 -18.33 -26.66
CA PHE A 587 8.46 -19.35 -25.99
C PHE A 587 8.87 -20.78 -26.38
N GLY A 588 9.14 -21.02 -27.67
CA GLY A 588 9.62 -22.32 -28.15
C GLY A 588 10.95 -22.72 -27.48
N HIS A 589 11.88 -21.76 -27.38
CA HIS A 589 13.15 -21.97 -26.68
C HIS A 589 12.95 -22.26 -25.19
N ALA A 590 12.18 -21.44 -24.48
CA ALA A 590 11.94 -21.60 -23.04
C ALA A 590 11.31 -22.96 -22.70
N THR A 591 10.56 -23.55 -23.63
CA THR A 591 9.93 -24.85 -23.47
C THR A 591 10.95 -26.00 -23.59
N ARG A 592 11.93 -25.88 -24.49
CA ARG A 592 12.88 -26.96 -24.85
C ARG A 592 14.26 -26.83 -24.18
N CYS A 593 14.58 -25.67 -23.61
CA CYS A 593 15.89 -25.40 -23.02
C CYS A 593 16.09 -26.11 -21.67
N GLN A 594 17.17 -26.90 -21.56
CA GLN A 594 17.51 -27.61 -20.31
C GLN A 594 18.34 -26.78 -19.33
N LYS A 595 19.10 -25.77 -19.78
CA LYS A 595 19.85 -24.87 -18.88
C LYS A 595 18.94 -23.98 -18.01
N ARG A 596 17.73 -23.66 -18.51
CA ARG A 596 16.70 -22.83 -17.84
C ARG A 596 17.21 -21.46 -17.36
N ALA A 597 16.32 -20.60 -16.86
CA ALA A 597 16.68 -19.28 -16.36
C ALA A 597 17.62 -19.35 -15.13
N ALA A 598 17.38 -20.33 -14.23
CA ALA A 598 18.16 -20.53 -13.01
C ALA A 598 19.59 -21.05 -13.27
N GLY A 599 19.81 -21.74 -14.39
CA GLY A 599 21.15 -22.17 -14.83
C GLY A 599 21.82 -21.18 -15.78
N GLY A 600 21.36 -19.91 -15.82
CA GLY A 600 22.01 -18.83 -16.56
C GLY A 600 21.69 -18.73 -18.05
N CYS A 601 20.61 -19.36 -18.55
CA CYS A 601 20.22 -19.21 -19.96
C CYS A 601 19.48 -17.89 -20.20
N SER A 602 20.06 -17.02 -21.02
CA SER A 602 19.56 -15.67 -21.30
C SER A 602 18.25 -15.59 -22.08
N LEU A 603 18.04 -16.45 -23.10
CA LEU A 603 16.74 -16.55 -23.78
C LEU A 603 15.61 -16.95 -22.80
N CYS A 604 15.93 -17.84 -21.84
CA CYS A 604 15.01 -18.20 -20.76
C CYS A 604 14.84 -17.07 -19.73
N GLN A 605 15.88 -16.30 -19.42
CA GLN A 605 15.81 -15.13 -18.53
C GLN A 605 14.96 -14.01 -19.14
N ARG A 606 15.12 -13.68 -20.42
CA ARG A 606 14.23 -12.71 -21.12
C ARG A 606 12.79 -13.17 -21.15
N THR A 607 12.56 -14.45 -21.50
CA THR A 607 11.22 -15.02 -21.45
C THR A 607 10.67 -14.94 -20.03
N TRP A 608 11.48 -15.23 -19.02
CA TRP A 608 11.10 -15.14 -17.62
C TRP A 608 10.77 -13.72 -17.17
N SER A 609 11.56 -12.71 -17.54
CA SER A 609 11.30 -11.29 -17.24
C SER A 609 10.01 -10.80 -17.89
N LEU A 610 9.75 -11.20 -19.14
CA LEU A 610 8.49 -10.90 -19.83
C LEU A 610 7.29 -11.60 -19.17
N LEU A 611 7.47 -12.85 -18.74
CA LEU A 611 6.45 -13.60 -18.00
C LEU A 611 6.22 -13.02 -16.60
N GLN A 612 7.26 -12.51 -15.92
CA GLN A 612 7.17 -11.80 -14.64
C GLN A 612 6.41 -10.48 -14.79
N LEU A 613 6.75 -9.69 -15.82
CA LEU A 613 6.06 -8.45 -16.16
C LEU A 613 4.57 -8.71 -16.44
N HIS A 614 4.27 -9.73 -17.26
CA HIS A 614 2.90 -10.15 -17.52
C HIS A 614 2.20 -10.66 -16.24
N ALA A 615 2.84 -11.51 -15.44
CA ALA A 615 2.23 -12.09 -14.24
C ALA A 615 1.86 -11.02 -13.20
N ARG A 616 2.65 -9.95 -13.08
CA ARG A 616 2.39 -8.82 -12.17
C ARG A 616 1.21 -7.95 -12.61
N THR A 617 1.01 -7.78 -13.92
CA THR A 617 -0.04 -6.91 -14.49
C THR A 617 -1.31 -7.66 -14.90
N CYS A 618 -1.23 -8.99 -15.03
CA CYS A 618 -2.33 -9.83 -15.47
C CYS A 618 -3.43 -9.90 -14.40
N LYS A 619 -4.66 -9.51 -14.77
CA LYS A 619 -5.85 -9.61 -13.91
C LYS A 619 -6.66 -10.92 -14.14
N GLU A 620 -6.30 -11.72 -15.14
CA GLU A 620 -6.99 -12.98 -15.43
C GLU A 620 -6.62 -14.10 -14.45
N SER A 621 -7.64 -14.77 -13.88
CA SER A 621 -7.49 -15.92 -12.99
C SER A 621 -7.09 -17.19 -13.75
N LYS A 622 -7.59 -17.38 -14.97
CA LYS A 622 -7.27 -18.50 -15.89
C LYS A 622 -6.44 -18.02 -17.09
N CYS A 623 -5.36 -17.29 -16.83
CA CYS A 623 -4.47 -16.82 -17.89
C CYS A 623 -3.79 -17.99 -18.63
N THR A 624 -3.79 -17.95 -19.96
CA THR A 624 -3.17 -18.99 -20.82
C THR A 624 -1.65 -18.84 -20.93
N ILE A 625 -1.10 -17.67 -20.58
CA ILE A 625 0.34 -17.39 -20.71
C ILE A 625 1.17 -18.36 -19.83
N PRO A 626 2.23 -18.99 -20.38
CA PRO A 626 3.01 -19.98 -19.66
C PRO A 626 3.57 -19.44 -18.34
N ARG A 627 3.53 -20.24 -17.26
CA ARG A 627 4.09 -19.91 -15.94
C ARG A 627 3.50 -18.65 -15.27
N CYS A 628 2.55 -17.95 -15.88
CA CYS A 628 1.90 -16.78 -15.28
C CYS A 628 1.25 -17.15 -13.93
N ARG A 629 0.55 -18.28 -13.87
CA ARG A 629 -0.04 -18.81 -12.64
C ARG A 629 1.01 -19.08 -11.56
N ASP A 630 2.13 -19.71 -11.93
CA ASP A 630 3.20 -20.09 -10.99
C ASP A 630 3.91 -18.84 -10.45
N LEU A 631 4.14 -17.85 -11.31
CA LEU A 631 4.73 -16.57 -10.94
C LEU A 631 3.82 -15.77 -9.99
N LYS A 632 2.52 -15.69 -10.28
CA LYS A 632 1.54 -15.10 -9.35
C LYS A 632 1.50 -15.86 -8.03
N ALA A 633 1.55 -17.20 -8.07
CA ALA A 633 1.60 -18.03 -6.86
C ALA A 633 2.87 -17.77 -6.04
N HIS A 634 4.04 -17.63 -6.68
CA HIS A 634 5.29 -17.32 -6.01
C HIS A 634 5.27 -15.93 -5.37
N LEU A 635 4.80 -14.90 -6.07
CA LEU A 635 4.64 -13.54 -5.52
C LEU A 635 3.71 -13.54 -4.29
N ARG A 636 2.56 -14.21 -4.38
CA ARG A 636 1.63 -14.38 -3.25
C ARG A 636 2.28 -15.14 -2.10
N TRP A 637 3.05 -16.20 -2.38
CA TRP A 637 3.73 -16.97 -1.36
C TRP A 637 4.78 -16.13 -0.61
N THR A 638 5.60 -15.35 -1.32
CA THR A 638 6.57 -14.44 -0.68
C THR A 638 5.89 -13.39 0.19
N GLN A 639 4.77 -12.81 -0.28
CA GLN A 639 3.96 -11.88 0.51
C GLN A 639 3.41 -12.56 1.77
N GLN A 640 2.79 -13.72 1.63
CA GLN A 640 2.25 -14.50 2.76
C GLN A 640 3.34 -14.86 3.78
N GLN A 641 4.55 -15.22 3.32
CA GLN A 641 5.66 -15.53 4.22
C GLN A 641 6.10 -14.31 5.03
N SER A 642 6.18 -13.13 4.40
CA SER A 642 6.45 -11.87 5.09
C SER A 642 5.37 -11.56 6.14
N GLU A 643 4.09 -11.71 5.78
CA GLU A 643 2.97 -11.49 6.71
C GLU A 643 2.95 -12.47 7.88
N SER A 644 3.21 -13.76 7.62
CA SER A 644 3.30 -14.78 8.66
C SER A 644 4.44 -14.50 9.64
N ARG A 645 5.62 -14.09 9.15
CA ARG A 645 6.74 -13.65 10.03
C ARG A 645 6.33 -12.47 10.90
N ARG A 646 5.64 -11.48 10.33
CA ARG A 646 5.16 -10.32 11.08
C ARG A 646 4.13 -10.71 12.14
N ARG A 647 3.15 -11.57 11.82
CA ARG A 647 2.18 -12.08 12.81
C ARG A 647 2.88 -12.82 13.95
N ALA A 648 3.86 -13.67 13.64
CA ALA A 648 4.63 -14.39 14.65
C ALA A 648 5.39 -13.43 15.59
N ALA A 649 6.00 -12.38 15.03
CA ALA A 649 6.71 -11.37 15.82
C ALA A 649 5.76 -10.55 16.70
N VAL A 650 4.57 -10.19 16.20
CA VAL A 650 3.54 -9.52 17.00
C VAL A 650 3.09 -10.42 18.16
N ASN A 651 2.85 -11.70 17.91
CA ASN A 651 2.49 -12.65 18.97
C ASN A 651 3.58 -12.75 20.04
N GLU A 652 4.86 -12.78 19.62
CA GLU A 652 5.99 -12.82 20.55
C GLU A 652 6.10 -11.52 21.37
N MET A 653 5.96 -10.35 20.74
CA MET A 653 5.92 -9.06 21.45
C MET A 653 4.82 -9.02 22.51
N MET A 654 3.64 -9.58 22.21
CA MET A 654 2.52 -9.61 23.16
C MET A 654 2.78 -10.57 24.32
N ARG A 655 3.44 -11.72 24.08
CA ARG A 655 3.88 -12.63 25.16
C ARG A 655 4.86 -11.95 26.09
N GLN A 656 5.83 -11.21 25.55
CA GLN A 656 6.81 -10.47 26.34
C GLN A 656 6.14 -9.43 27.23
N ARG A 657 5.18 -8.66 26.69
CA ARG A 657 4.38 -7.70 27.48
C ARG A 657 3.58 -8.37 28.58
N ALA A 658 2.91 -9.48 28.28
CA ALA A 658 2.15 -10.22 29.29
C ALA A 658 3.06 -10.70 30.43
N ALA A 659 4.28 -11.15 30.10
CA ALA A 659 5.28 -11.53 31.09
C ALA A 659 5.81 -10.34 31.91
N GLU A 660 5.98 -9.16 31.31
CA GLU A 660 6.38 -7.92 32.02
C GLU A 660 5.30 -7.45 33.00
N VAL A 661 4.03 -7.47 32.58
CA VAL A 661 2.89 -7.12 33.44
C VAL A 661 2.73 -8.12 34.57
N ALA A 662 2.98 -9.42 34.33
CA ALA A 662 2.92 -10.43 35.39
C ALA A 662 4.09 -10.33 36.41
N ARG A 663 5.16 -9.62 36.06
CA ARG A 663 6.33 -9.37 36.93
C ARG A 663 6.26 -8.02 37.67
N SER A 664 5.35 -7.14 37.28
CA SER A 664 5.13 -5.82 37.88
C SER A 664 3.95 -5.90 38.85
#